data_AF-A0A022MD87-F1
#
_entry.id   AF-A0A022MD87-F1
#
_cell.length_a   1.000
_cell.length_b   1.000
_cell.length_c   1.000
_cell.angle_alpha   90.00
_cell.angle_beta   90.00
_cell.angle_gamma   90.00
#
_symmetry.space_group_name_H-M   'P 1'
#
loop_
_entity.id
_entity.type
_entity.pdbx_description
1 polymer ?
#
loop_
_entity_poly.entity_id
_entity_poly.type
_entity_poly.pdbx_seq_one_letter_code
_entity_poly.pdbx_strand_id
1 'polypeptide(L)'
;MRHRARSILAVTALLLAGAGLTPAAQARSGSAPGPHPDEVKVFRAEVTAQQMPLLLKAGQDAHELGPRPAANGRTPVELYLTDAQAGKLRAQGVRLTEHDLASTAQRRVRAAGQGVFRPYSGRGGLAAEIEATARDHPDLTKVVSLGRTVRGQDILALKLTSGARRTADGTKPAVLYLSNQHAREWITPETTRRLMHHYLDHYRTDRRIRKIVDTTELWFVLSANPDGYDYTFQDDSTRLWRKNLRDNNGDGVISSGDGVDLNRNFPYKWGYDDEGSSPGPASETYRGPAPASEPETRALDRFEKRIGFRYAVNYHSAAELLLYGVGWQVATPTPDDVLYKALAGTPDRPAIPGYRSQLSSELYTTNGEADGHAADVNGTAMFTPEMATCETASDADPDDAWNAADCRSVFNFPDDEKLIEREFEKNLPFALAVAETAAHPDRPSSPVGLDAPDFTPAAFGTSYARGADQEVSVVARRSVRDKELRYRVNGGRTQVRALRPWKGGTTYGGADHLYFDEYRARVHGAAPGDRVEVWFTGRTGTAPTLMPTSTPTPTPTPTSASASGAGTASEHFTYTVARRPRADTLVVAEEGAPATRTRAYVDALRSAGRTAVVWDVATQGVPDALGVLKHFGTVVHYSGAPGPGNATQLRLRAYLNEGGRLIEAGEQAGGSVDLGGGNLSDDFGQYWLGAFSHTPTPGATGFTGSGPLAGFSGALGDAPGHPLDRAGAYEVTSEQLPPDTYPQFASAGAGRFAGTADPYAPYAGAGMAAAVHTDDAYKRLTRTVDLTGVTAADRPALRTRLLWDTERGYDHVLLEAHTGADDWTTLPEAGGATSAAVPAECGAGFLIEDHPWLKHYLTPDTGGCAAHGTSGAWNSLTGSSGGWRQVSFDLSAYAGRTVEVSLAYVTDPGTGGHGVLADDASLVVGGTARDTEGFETSLGPWRVPGPPPGSPAVVKDWARTGVLFRTYGAVATGRTVLFGFGLDHLASEADRAALLRRAIAALDK
;
A
#
# COMPACT_ATOMS: atom_id res chain seq x y z
N MET A 1 -54.50 4.56 38.08
CA MET A 1 -54.75 3.81 39.34
C MET A 1 -53.41 3.35 39.90
N ARG A 2 -53.13 3.69 41.18
CA ARG A 2 -52.01 3.27 42.07
C ARG A 2 -50.59 3.55 41.52
N HIS A 3 -49.85 4.63 41.84
CA HIS A 3 -49.39 5.26 43.09
C HIS A 3 -49.01 4.34 44.27
N ARG A 4 -47.73 4.44 44.70
CA ARG A 4 -47.17 4.70 46.07
C ARG A 4 -45.68 4.27 46.06
N ALA A 5 -44.65 5.06 46.40
CA ALA A 5 -44.37 5.98 47.51
C ALA A 5 -44.36 5.31 48.90
N ARG A 6 -43.18 5.13 49.52
CA ARG A 6 -42.70 5.89 50.70
C ARG A 6 -41.53 5.21 51.44
N SER A 7 -40.64 6.10 51.87
CA SER A 7 -39.50 5.99 52.80
C SER A 7 -39.91 5.62 54.24
N ILE A 8 -38.97 5.07 55.02
CA ILE A 8 -38.96 5.17 56.51
C ILE A 8 -37.53 5.48 56.99
N LEU A 9 -37.50 6.36 57.99
CA LEU A 9 -36.40 7.06 58.66
C LEU A 9 -36.49 6.73 60.16
N ALA A 10 -35.38 6.55 60.88
CA ALA A 10 -35.19 6.80 62.34
C ALA A 10 -33.80 6.24 62.74
N VAL A 11 -32.75 7.00 63.10
CA VAL A 11 -32.50 8.01 64.16
C VAL A 11 -32.37 7.41 65.58
N THR A 12 -31.14 7.42 66.12
CA THR A 12 -30.67 7.98 67.43
C THR A 12 -29.36 7.28 67.85
N ALA A 13 -28.41 7.81 68.63
CA ALA A 13 -27.85 9.12 68.98
C ALA A 13 -26.83 8.87 70.14
N LEU A 14 -25.94 9.85 70.42
CA LEU A 14 -25.06 10.02 71.62
C LEU A 14 -23.70 9.28 71.62
N LEU A 15 -22.53 9.83 72.00
CA LEU A 15 -22.05 11.11 72.58
C LEU A 15 -20.49 11.20 72.45
N LEU A 16 -19.94 12.43 72.37
CA LEU A 16 -18.65 13.01 72.90
C LEU A 16 -17.37 12.12 72.93
N ALA A 17 -16.13 12.56 72.64
CA ALA A 17 -15.46 13.82 72.31
C ALA A 17 -13.97 13.48 71.95
N GLY A 18 -13.25 14.36 71.24
CA GLY A 18 -11.78 14.42 71.33
C GLY A 18 -10.99 14.29 70.01
N ALA A 19 -10.49 15.44 69.54
CA ALA A 19 -9.23 15.70 68.81
C ALA A 19 -8.67 14.71 67.76
N GLY A 20 -8.43 15.24 66.54
CA GLY A 20 -7.26 14.87 65.72
C GLY A 20 -7.55 14.43 64.28
N LEU A 21 -6.97 15.17 63.34
CA LEU A 21 -6.60 14.78 61.97
C LEU A 21 -7.72 14.64 60.92
N THR A 22 -7.62 15.46 59.88
CA THR A 22 -8.35 15.36 58.61
C THR A 22 -8.00 14.06 57.88
N PRO A 23 -8.96 13.18 57.55
CA PRO A 23 -8.67 12.00 56.74
C PRO A 23 -8.65 12.39 55.26
N ALA A 24 -7.50 12.16 54.62
CA ALA A 24 -7.42 11.99 53.18
C ALA A 24 -8.32 10.80 52.80
N ALA A 25 -9.24 11.02 51.85
CA ALA A 25 -10.01 9.93 51.25
C ALA A 25 -9.04 9.09 50.40
N GLN A 26 -8.56 7.99 50.99
CA GLN A 26 -7.90 6.92 50.26
C GLN A 26 -8.92 6.28 49.32
N ALA A 27 -8.78 6.53 48.02
CA ALA A 27 -9.33 5.66 47.00
C ALA A 27 -8.71 4.27 47.22
N ARG A 28 -9.54 3.27 47.52
CA ARG A 28 -9.12 1.88 47.53
C ARG A 28 -8.58 1.56 46.14
N SER A 29 -7.31 1.19 46.08
CA SER A 29 -6.69 0.53 44.93
C SER A 29 -7.46 -0.77 44.64
N GLY A 30 -8.41 -0.71 43.71
CA GLY A 30 -8.86 -1.90 43.00
C GLY A 30 -7.66 -2.43 42.22
N SER A 31 -7.40 -3.74 42.35
CA SER A 31 -6.51 -4.46 41.44
C SER A 31 -6.88 -4.13 40.00
N ALA A 32 -5.87 -3.86 39.17
CA ALA A 32 -6.04 -3.65 37.73
C ALA A 32 -6.95 -4.76 37.15
N PRO A 33 -7.91 -4.43 36.28
CA PRO A 33 -8.62 -5.46 35.52
C PRO A 33 -7.59 -6.29 34.73
N GLY A 34 -7.82 -7.60 34.61
CA GLY A 34 -6.95 -8.48 33.83
C GLY A 34 -6.95 -8.11 32.34
N PRO A 35 -5.99 -8.63 31.54
CA PRO A 35 -5.85 -8.29 30.12
C PRO A 35 -7.15 -8.58 29.36
N HIS A 36 -7.62 -7.62 28.56
CA HIS A 36 -8.74 -7.83 27.63
C HIS A 36 -8.20 -8.48 26.35
N PRO A 37 -8.81 -9.57 25.84
CA PRO A 37 -8.29 -10.30 24.67
C PRO A 37 -8.25 -9.46 23.38
N ASP A 38 -9.02 -8.37 23.32
CA ASP A 38 -9.09 -7.44 22.18
C ASP A 38 -8.24 -6.17 22.37
N GLU A 39 -7.38 -6.12 23.40
CA GLU A 39 -6.43 -5.01 23.58
C GLU A 39 -5.41 -4.97 22.44
N VAL A 40 -5.29 -3.81 21.78
CA VAL A 40 -4.20 -3.56 20.83
C VAL A 40 -2.93 -3.22 21.61
N LYS A 41 -1.90 -4.07 21.49
CA LYS A 41 -0.61 -3.95 22.15
C LYS A 41 0.52 -3.69 21.16
N VAL A 42 1.69 -3.34 21.70
CA VAL A 42 2.88 -3.04 20.90
C VAL A 42 3.81 -4.24 20.86
N PHE A 43 4.26 -4.57 19.66
CA PHE A 43 5.26 -5.59 19.43
C PHE A 43 6.38 -5.03 18.56
N ARG A 44 7.63 -5.44 18.83
CA ARG A 44 8.79 -5.14 18.00
C ARG A 44 9.21 -6.38 17.23
N ALA A 45 9.49 -6.23 15.94
CA ALA A 45 9.99 -7.29 15.08
C ALA A 45 11.18 -6.88 14.24
N GLU A 46 11.91 -7.86 13.72
CA GLU A 46 12.92 -7.69 12.67
C GLU A 46 12.48 -8.52 11.45
N VAL A 47 11.97 -7.86 10.41
CA VAL A 47 11.28 -8.52 9.27
C VAL A 47 12.07 -8.43 7.98
N THR A 48 12.04 -9.46 7.16
CA THR A 48 12.58 -9.39 5.79
C THR A 48 11.53 -8.79 4.83
N ALA A 49 11.95 -8.38 3.63
CA ALA A 49 11.03 -7.94 2.58
C ALA A 49 9.94 -8.99 2.25
N GLN A 50 10.26 -10.29 2.40
CA GLN A 50 9.32 -11.40 2.21
C GLN A 50 8.31 -11.56 3.35
N GLN A 51 8.60 -10.99 4.52
CA GLN A 51 7.72 -10.98 5.69
C GLN A 51 6.85 -9.72 5.77
N MET A 52 7.14 -8.70 4.96
CA MET A 52 6.38 -7.46 4.91
C MET A 52 4.90 -7.68 4.52
N PRO A 53 4.57 -8.51 3.51
CA PRO A 53 3.18 -8.82 3.20
C PRO A 53 2.44 -9.39 4.41
N LEU A 54 3.09 -10.20 5.27
CA LEU A 54 2.50 -10.82 6.47
C LEU A 54 2.05 -9.78 7.49
N LEU A 55 2.81 -8.70 7.65
CA LEU A 55 2.46 -7.58 8.54
C LEU A 55 1.21 -6.85 8.03
N LEU A 56 1.15 -6.55 6.74
CA LEU A 56 -0.02 -5.93 6.10
C LEU A 56 -1.26 -6.84 6.20
N LYS A 57 -1.02 -8.16 6.04
CA LYS A 57 -1.96 -9.27 6.21
C LYS A 57 -2.56 -9.33 7.63
N ALA A 58 -1.74 -9.12 8.67
CA ALA A 58 -2.16 -9.00 10.06
C ALA A 58 -2.87 -7.67 10.40
N GLY A 59 -3.26 -6.91 9.38
CA GLY A 59 -3.96 -5.64 9.52
C GLY A 59 -3.06 -4.48 9.91
N GLN A 60 -1.73 -4.62 9.82
CA GLN A 60 -0.80 -3.54 10.16
C GLN A 60 -0.72 -2.51 9.06
N ASP A 61 -0.60 -1.25 9.45
CA ASP A 61 -0.33 -0.17 8.51
C ASP A 61 1.13 -0.28 8.04
N ALA A 62 1.36 -0.29 6.72
CA ALA A 62 2.68 -0.26 6.12
C ALA A 62 3.57 0.90 6.62
N HIS A 63 2.95 1.98 7.11
CA HIS A 63 3.63 3.15 7.67
C HIS A 63 4.33 2.87 9.01
N GLU A 64 3.75 2.00 9.83
CA GLU A 64 4.25 1.67 11.16
C GLU A 64 5.49 0.77 11.13
N LEU A 65 5.87 0.37 9.91
CA LEU A 65 6.91 -0.62 9.61
C LEU A 65 8.29 0.01 9.35
N GLY A 66 8.47 1.30 9.63
CA GLY A 66 9.77 1.98 9.63
C GLY A 66 10.44 2.10 8.24
N PRO A 67 11.32 3.09 8.03
CA PRO A 67 11.57 3.54 6.66
C PRO A 67 12.64 2.78 5.86
N ARG A 68 13.40 1.81 6.41
CA ARG A 68 14.51 1.17 5.65
C ARG A 68 14.91 -0.25 6.11
N PRO A 69 15.25 -1.15 5.17
CA PRO A 69 15.98 -2.37 5.47
C PRO A 69 17.35 -2.06 6.09
N ALA A 70 17.70 -2.71 7.19
CA ALA A 70 19.06 -2.68 7.72
C ALA A 70 20.01 -3.42 6.76
N ALA A 71 21.32 -3.16 6.87
CA ALA A 71 22.36 -3.73 6.00
C ALA A 71 22.41 -5.27 5.96
N ASN A 72 21.68 -5.95 6.85
CA ASN A 72 21.53 -7.40 6.93
C ASN A 72 20.27 -7.93 6.19
N GLY A 73 19.51 -7.08 5.50
CA GLY A 73 18.27 -7.44 4.80
C GLY A 73 17.04 -7.61 5.69
N ARG A 74 17.06 -7.13 6.95
CA ARG A 74 15.92 -7.11 7.88
C ARG A 74 15.61 -5.68 8.33
N THR A 75 14.33 -5.37 8.50
CA THR A 75 13.82 -4.07 8.93
C THR A 75 13.26 -4.21 10.34
N PRO A 76 13.72 -3.42 11.34
CA PRO A 76 13.02 -3.30 12.61
C PRO A 76 11.65 -2.64 12.39
N VAL A 77 10.59 -3.26 12.91
CA VAL A 77 9.21 -2.75 12.80
C VAL A 77 8.56 -2.73 14.17
N GLU A 78 7.68 -1.75 14.37
CA GLU A 78 6.74 -1.73 15.49
C GLU A 78 5.35 -2.11 14.96
N LEU A 79 4.64 -2.96 15.69
CA LEU A 79 3.36 -3.51 15.28
C LEU A 79 2.33 -3.36 16.41
N TYR A 80 1.10 -3.10 16.01
CA TYR A 80 -0.07 -2.81 16.81
C TYR A 80 -1.05 -3.94 16.66
N LEU A 81 -0.92 -4.90 17.55
CA LEU A 81 -1.53 -6.20 17.39
C LEU A 81 -2.31 -6.53 18.65
N THR A 82 -3.48 -7.11 18.50
CA THR A 82 -4.06 -7.90 19.58
C THR A 82 -3.14 -9.09 19.91
N ASP A 83 -3.29 -9.69 21.09
CA ASP A 83 -2.57 -10.93 21.43
C ASP A 83 -2.84 -12.01 20.37
N ALA A 84 -4.05 -12.05 19.81
CA ALA A 84 -4.38 -12.90 18.69
C ALA A 84 -3.59 -12.54 17.43
N GLN A 85 -3.47 -11.27 17.05
CA GLN A 85 -2.69 -10.89 15.85
C GLN A 85 -1.16 -11.01 16.03
N ALA A 86 -0.64 -10.79 17.24
CA ALA A 86 0.79 -10.94 17.56
C ALA A 86 1.18 -12.36 17.84
N GLY A 87 0.22 -13.14 18.31
CA GLY A 87 0.15 -14.52 17.93
C GLY A 87 0.42 -14.62 16.43
N LYS A 88 -0.56 -14.20 15.59
CA LYS A 88 -0.61 -14.40 14.12
C LYS A 88 0.75 -14.31 13.45
N LEU A 89 1.41 -13.22 13.76
CA LEU A 89 2.70 -12.90 13.20
C LEU A 89 3.91 -13.62 13.81
N ARG A 90 3.96 -13.80 15.14
CA ARG A 90 5.11 -14.48 15.81
C ARG A 90 5.46 -15.77 15.16
N ALA A 91 4.39 -16.38 14.76
CA ALA A 91 4.48 -17.59 14.12
C ALA A 91 4.93 -17.47 12.72
N GLN A 92 4.31 -16.60 11.90
CA GLN A 92 4.64 -16.13 10.53
C GLN A 92 6.13 -15.86 10.22
N GLY A 93 6.98 -16.21 11.16
CA GLY A 93 8.44 -16.24 11.10
C GLY A 93 8.95 -14.91 11.57
N VAL A 94 8.02 -14.00 11.85
CA VAL A 94 8.22 -12.67 12.33
C VAL A 94 8.51 -12.80 13.81
N ARG A 95 9.78 -12.67 14.19
CA ARG A 95 10.14 -12.69 15.61
C ARG A 95 9.60 -11.44 16.29
N LEU A 96 8.45 -11.57 16.97
CA LEU A 96 7.86 -10.48 17.75
C LEU A 96 8.24 -10.56 19.22
N THR A 97 8.73 -9.46 19.74
CA THR A 97 8.86 -9.25 21.18
C THR A 97 7.76 -8.28 21.59
N GLU A 98 6.89 -8.69 22.52
CA GLU A 98 5.95 -7.74 23.10
C GLU A 98 6.76 -6.65 23.77
N HIS A 99 6.46 -5.41 23.43
CA HIS A 99 7.14 -4.28 23.97
C HIS A 99 6.22 -3.62 25.00
N ASP A 100 6.27 -4.16 26.21
CA ASP A 100 5.65 -3.54 27.37
C ASP A 100 6.72 -2.96 28.29
N LEU A 101 6.36 -1.89 28.97
CA LEU A 101 7.21 -1.23 29.93
C LEU A 101 7.23 -2.03 31.23
N ALA A 102 8.43 -2.29 31.76
CA ALA A 102 8.55 -2.85 33.11
C ALA A 102 7.79 -1.98 34.12
N SER A 103 7.21 -2.56 35.17
CA SER A 103 6.39 -1.80 36.14
C SER A 103 7.12 -0.58 36.74
N THR A 104 8.45 -0.62 36.86
CA THR A 104 9.30 0.51 37.26
C THR A 104 9.28 1.63 36.21
N ALA A 105 9.42 1.30 34.93
CA ALA A 105 9.31 2.24 33.81
C ALA A 105 7.90 2.80 33.67
N GLN A 106 6.85 1.98 33.77
CA GLN A 106 5.46 2.46 33.79
C GLN A 106 5.22 3.47 34.92
N ARG A 107 5.75 3.20 36.13
CA ARG A 107 5.68 4.16 37.24
C ARG A 107 6.46 5.44 36.98
N ARG A 108 7.63 5.37 36.33
CA ARG A 108 8.41 6.56 35.93
C ARG A 108 7.62 7.40 34.92
N VAL A 109 7.17 6.79 33.84
CA VAL A 109 6.35 7.42 32.78
C VAL A 109 5.12 8.10 33.37
N ARG A 110 4.34 7.38 34.20
CA ARG A 110 3.16 7.96 34.88
C ARG A 110 3.51 9.09 35.85
N ALA A 111 4.66 9.02 36.52
CA ALA A 111 5.11 10.08 37.43
C ALA A 111 5.70 11.29 36.70
N ALA A 112 6.23 11.10 35.49
CA ALA A 112 6.78 12.14 34.63
C ALA A 112 5.70 12.85 33.81
N GLY A 113 4.55 12.21 33.59
CA GLY A 113 3.41 12.79 32.87
C GLY A 113 2.90 14.08 33.53
N GLN A 114 2.81 15.14 32.72
CA GLN A 114 2.41 16.48 33.17
C GLN A 114 0.93 16.79 32.91
N GLY A 115 0.19 15.88 32.27
CA GLY A 115 -1.23 16.03 31.97
C GLY A 115 -1.50 17.06 30.87
N VAL A 116 -0.60 17.16 29.89
CA VAL A 116 -0.73 18.07 28.74
C VAL A 116 -1.80 17.53 27.78
N PHE A 117 -1.74 16.23 27.47
CA PHE A 117 -2.75 15.57 26.64
C PHE A 117 -4.10 15.45 27.36
N ARG A 118 -5.18 15.84 26.69
CA ARG A 118 -6.53 15.91 27.25
C ARG A 118 -7.55 15.32 26.29
N PRO A 119 -8.64 14.70 26.79
CA PRO A 119 -9.70 14.20 25.93
C PRO A 119 -10.34 15.32 25.12
N TYR A 120 -11.02 14.96 24.03
CA TYR A 120 -11.77 15.90 23.22
C TYR A 120 -12.98 16.42 23.99
N SER A 121 -13.77 15.49 24.53
CA SER A 121 -15.01 15.80 25.24
C SER A 121 -14.80 16.08 26.74
N GLY A 122 -15.88 16.45 27.41
CA GLY A 122 -15.89 16.70 28.85
C GLY A 122 -15.40 18.09 29.26
N ARG A 123 -15.45 18.35 30.57
CA ARG A 123 -15.08 19.65 31.13
C ARG A 123 -13.57 19.81 31.10
N GLY A 124 -13.09 20.81 30.35
CA GLY A 124 -11.65 21.08 30.22
C GLY A 124 -10.98 20.33 29.06
N GLY A 125 -11.75 19.53 28.31
CA GLY A 125 -11.28 18.91 27.07
C GLY A 125 -11.17 19.88 25.90
N LEU A 126 -10.65 19.39 24.77
CA LEU A 126 -10.32 20.21 23.60
C LEU A 126 -11.54 20.93 23.01
N ALA A 127 -12.71 20.29 22.96
CA ALA A 127 -13.94 20.92 22.46
C ALA A 127 -14.35 22.13 23.30
N ALA A 128 -14.26 22.01 24.63
CA ALA A 128 -14.59 23.11 25.54
C ALA A 128 -13.60 24.27 25.42
N GLU A 129 -12.32 23.99 25.15
CA GLU A 129 -11.28 25.00 24.90
C GLU A 129 -11.51 25.73 23.57
N ILE A 130 -11.86 25.03 22.50
CA ILE A 130 -12.23 25.63 21.21
C ILE A 130 -13.37 26.65 21.42
N GLU A 131 -14.43 26.24 22.13
CA GLU A 131 -15.56 27.13 22.40
C GLU A 131 -15.19 28.29 23.33
N ALA A 132 -14.35 28.08 24.35
CA ALA A 132 -13.88 29.14 25.23
C ALA A 132 -13.06 30.18 24.47
N THR A 133 -12.11 29.72 23.66
CA THR A 133 -11.29 30.56 22.77
C THR A 133 -12.17 31.41 21.84
N ALA A 134 -13.26 30.83 21.34
CA ALA A 134 -14.24 31.54 20.52
C ALA A 134 -15.02 32.64 21.25
N ARG A 135 -15.27 32.44 22.55
CA ARG A 135 -15.94 33.41 23.42
C ARG A 135 -15.00 34.54 23.84
N ASP A 136 -13.73 34.21 24.09
CA ASP A 136 -12.73 35.17 24.60
C ASP A 136 -12.13 36.05 23.49
N HIS A 137 -12.12 35.58 22.24
CA HIS A 137 -11.57 36.30 21.10
C HIS A 137 -12.60 36.55 19.96
N PRO A 138 -13.80 37.10 20.24
CA PRO A 138 -14.93 37.12 19.30
C PRO A 138 -14.69 37.94 18.02
N ASP A 139 -13.73 38.87 18.04
CA ASP A 139 -13.32 39.66 16.88
C ASP A 139 -12.39 38.90 15.92
N LEU A 140 -11.73 37.85 16.40
CA LEU A 140 -10.76 37.06 15.64
C LEU A 140 -11.24 35.62 15.38
N THR A 141 -12.21 35.11 16.13
CA THR A 141 -12.56 33.68 16.09
C THR A 141 -14.04 33.38 15.90
N LYS A 142 -14.33 32.23 15.28
CA LYS A 142 -15.66 31.66 15.09
C LYS A 142 -15.57 30.13 15.10
N VAL A 143 -16.45 29.46 15.84
CA VAL A 143 -16.53 27.98 15.88
C VAL A 143 -17.65 27.48 14.99
N VAL A 144 -17.39 26.36 14.31
CA VAL A 144 -18.34 25.69 13.42
C VAL A 144 -18.26 24.18 13.65
N SER A 145 -19.41 23.52 13.77
CA SER A 145 -19.49 22.05 13.65
C SER A 145 -19.48 21.66 12.16
N LEU A 146 -18.61 20.73 11.78
CA LEU A 146 -18.51 20.18 10.43
C LEU A 146 -19.58 19.11 10.14
N GLY A 147 -20.07 18.50 11.21
CA GLY A 147 -20.92 17.33 11.21
C GLY A 147 -20.77 16.59 12.55
N ARG A 148 -21.42 15.43 12.63
CA ARG A 148 -21.35 14.56 13.80
C ARG A 148 -20.66 13.25 13.46
N THR A 149 -19.95 12.69 14.43
CA THR A 149 -19.34 11.37 14.39
C THR A 149 -20.38 10.25 14.41
N VAL A 150 -19.94 9.00 14.26
CA VAL A 150 -20.77 7.79 14.38
C VAL A 150 -21.51 7.71 15.74
N ARG A 151 -20.93 8.20 16.85
CA ARG A 151 -21.59 8.28 18.17
C ARG A 151 -22.27 9.63 18.45
N GLY A 152 -22.27 10.54 17.48
CA GLY A 152 -23.05 11.78 17.54
C GLY A 152 -22.32 12.99 18.15
N GLN A 153 -21.02 12.90 18.41
CA GLN A 153 -20.18 14.01 18.85
C GLN A 153 -19.96 15.01 17.72
N ASP A 154 -20.01 16.31 18.01
CA ASP A 154 -19.71 17.34 17.00
C ASP A 154 -18.21 17.33 16.67
N ILE A 155 -17.88 17.42 15.38
CA ILE A 155 -16.52 17.66 14.89
C ILE A 155 -16.35 19.17 14.74
N LEU A 156 -15.68 19.80 15.69
CA LEU A 156 -15.52 21.26 15.74
C LEU A 156 -14.30 21.76 14.95
N ALA A 157 -14.49 22.86 14.23
CA ALA A 157 -13.45 23.68 13.65
C ALA A 157 -13.47 25.09 14.24
N LEU A 158 -12.29 25.67 14.52
CA LEU A 158 -12.14 27.09 14.86
C LEU A 158 -11.58 27.86 13.67
N LYS A 159 -12.35 28.80 13.16
CA LYS A 159 -11.91 29.83 12.21
C LYS A 159 -11.18 30.93 12.98
N LEU A 160 -10.00 31.31 12.52
CA LEU A 160 -9.21 32.44 12.99
C LEU A 160 -8.92 33.39 11.81
N THR A 161 -9.48 34.59 11.87
CA THR A 161 -9.22 35.69 10.92
C THR A 161 -9.68 37.00 11.50
N SER A 162 -9.09 38.12 11.07
CA SER A 162 -9.61 39.44 11.44
C SER A 162 -11.07 39.61 11.01
N GLY A 163 -11.95 39.89 11.99
CA GLY A 163 -13.38 40.03 11.81
C GLY A 163 -14.14 38.70 11.61
N ALA A 164 -13.66 37.58 12.16
CA ALA A 164 -14.14 36.22 11.82
C ALA A 164 -15.66 36.02 11.80
N ARG A 165 -16.41 36.63 12.73
CA ARG A 165 -17.89 36.51 12.78
C ARG A 165 -18.61 37.34 11.70
N ARG A 166 -17.93 38.32 11.11
CA ARG A 166 -18.45 39.22 10.06
C ARG A 166 -17.95 38.83 8.67
N THR A 167 -16.79 38.20 8.59
CA THR A 167 -16.19 37.70 7.36
C THR A 167 -16.86 36.38 6.97
N ALA A 168 -17.58 36.36 5.85
CA ALA A 168 -18.17 35.13 5.33
C ALA A 168 -17.07 34.10 5.00
N ASP A 169 -17.36 32.82 5.26
CA ASP A 169 -16.39 31.73 5.10
C ASP A 169 -15.96 31.60 3.63
N GLY A 170 -14.66 31.36 3.41
CA GLY A 170 -14.08 31.21 2.06
C GLY A 170 -13.88 32.52 1.28
N THR A 171 -14.12 33.69 1.90
CA THR A 171 -13.95 34.99 1.20
C THR A 171 -12.50 35.47 1.12
N LYS A 172 -11.64 35.02 2.04
CA LYS A 172 -10.18 35.19 1.96
C LYS A 172 -9.53 33.84 1.62
N PRO A 173 -8.29 33.84 1.10
CA PRO A 173 -7.53 32.59 0.96
C PRO A 173 -7.48 31.85 2.29
N ALA A 174 -7.86 30.57 2.27
CA ALA A 174 -8.02 29.77 3.47
C ALA A 174 -6.95 28.66 3.55
N VAL A 175 -6.51 28.38 4.78
CA VAL A 175 -5.64 27.25 5.12
C VAL A 175 -6.30 26.39 6.19
N LEU A 176 -6.24 25.08 6.00
CA LEU A 176 -6.70 24.09 6.97
C LEU A 176 -5.51 23.50 7.73
N TYR A 177 -5.56 23.54 9.06
CA TYR A 177 -4.74 22.71 9.93
C TYR A 177 -5.63 21.66 10.58
N LEU A 178 -5.44 20.41 10.18
CA LEU A 178 -6.21 19.24 10.55
C LEU A 178 -5.30 18.28 11.33
N SER A 179 -5.87 17.53 12.27
CA SER A 179 -5.14 16.53 13.05
C SER A 179 -6.05 15.39 13.50
N ASN A 180 -5.43 14.29 13.91
CA ASN A 180 -6.09 13.18 14.60
C ASN A 180 -7.26 12.59 13.80
N GLN A 181 -7.02 12.31 12.51
CA GLN A 181 -7.82 11.33 11.76
C GLN A 181 -7.63 9.92 12.32
N HIS A 182 -6.42 9.60 12.78
CA HIS A 182 -6.15 8.41 13.58
C HIS A 182 -6.11 8.77 15.07
N ALA A 183 -6.86 8.02 15.87
CA ALA A 183 -7.13 8.37 17.26
C ALA A 183 -5.89 8.35 18.18
N ARG A 184 -4.98 7.39 18.00
CA ARG A 184 -3.78 7.20 18.84
C ARG A 184 -2.70 8.27 18.74
N GLU A 185 -2.78 9.17 17.77
CA GLU A 185 -1.72 10.11 17.40
C GLU A 185 -1.78 11.41 18.24
N TRP A 186 -1.60 11.29 19.56
CA TRP A 186 -1.89 12.34 20.55
C TRP A 186 -1.07 13.63 20.43
N ILE A 187 0.10 13.60 19.79
CA ILE A 187 0.89 14.82 19.56
C ILE A 187 0.19 15.78 18.57
N THR A 188 -0.58 15.23 17.62
CA THR A 188 -1.14 15.99 16.50
C THR A 188 -2.21 17.02 16.92
N PRO A 189 -3.16 16.74 17.84
CA PRO A 189 -4.07 17.77 18.37
C PRO A 189 -3.34 18.85 19.13
N GLU A 190 -2.31 18.51 19.92
CA GLU A 190 -1.58 19.49 20.74
C GLU A 190 -0.75 20.44 19.88
N THR A 191 -0.07 19.95 18.84
CA THR A 191 0.61 20.82 17.86
C THR A 191 -0.38 21.76 17.16
N THR A 192 -1.53 21.25 16.72
CA THR A 192 -2.56 22.07 16.07
C THR A 192 -3.16 23.11 17.03
N ARG A 193 -3.36 22.74 18.30
CA ARG A 193 -3.85 23.62 19.36
C ARG A 193 -2.85 24.72 19.70
N ARG A 194 -1.55 24.39 19.84
CA ARG A 194 -0.49 25.37 20.07
C ARG A 194 -0.33 26.32 18.89
N LEU A 195 -0.46 25.83 17.66
CA LEU A 195 -0.45 26.68 16.47
C LEU A 195 -1.63 27.68 16.49
N MET A 196 -2.84 27.22 16.83
CA MET A 196 -4.01 28.09 17.00
C MET A 196 -3.74 29.22 18.00
N HIS A 197 -3.21 28.90 19.19
CA HIS A 197 -2.88 29.90 20.21
C HIS A 197 -1.71 30.79 19.81
N HIS A 198 -0.68 30.27 19.14
CA HIS A 198 0.43 31.06 18.63
C HIS A 198 -0.05 32.20 17.72
N TYR A 199 -0.99 31.91 16.80
CA TYR A 199 -1.59 32.98 15.99
C TYR A 199 -2.35 34.02 16.81
N LEU A 200 -3.07 33.61 17.86
CA LEU A 200 -3.85 34.51 18.72
C LEU A 200 -2.96 35.39 19.59
N ASP A 201 -2.01 34.78 20.29
CA ASP A 201 -1.14 35.42 21.28
C ASP A 201 -0.19 36.42 20.62
N HIS A 202 0.26 36.11 19.41
CA HIS A 202 1.18 36.95 18.65
C HIS A 202 0.49 37.91 17.66
N TYR A 203 -0.84 37.86 17.51
CA TYR A 203 -1.58 38.73 16.56
C TYR A 203 -1.30 40.23 16.76
N ARG A 204 -1.16 40.67 18.01
CA ARG A 204 -0.95 42.10 18.32
C ARG A 204 0.53 42.52 18.30
N THR A 205 1.44 41.58 18.47
CA THR A 205 2.86 41.84 18.74
C THR A 205 3.76 41.51 17.55
N ASP A 206 3.39 40.52 16.73
CA ASP A 206 4.16 40.10 15.56
C ASP A 206 3.50 40.57 14.25
N ARG A 207 4.29 41.29 13.43
CA ARG A 207 3.80 41.84 12.14
C ARG A 207 3.55 40.77 11.08
N ARG A 208 4.32 39.68 11.09
CA ARG A 208 4.17 38.53 10.18
C ARG A 208 2.87 37.82 10.50
N ILE A 209 2.65 37.46 11.76
CA ILE A 209 1.42 36.81 12.24
C ILE A 209 0.20 37.68 11.97
N ARG A 210 0.26 38.98 12.32
CA ARG A 210 -0.83 39.92 12.02
C ARG A 210 -1.18 39.95 10.54
N LYS A 211 -0.18 40.03 9.66
CA LYS A 211 -0.39 40.05 8.21
C LYS A 211 -1.10 38.77 7.75
N ILE A 212 -0.69 37.61 8.22
CA ILE A 212 -1.33 36.33 7.88
C ILE A 212 -2.80 36.37 8.32
N VAL A 213 -3.08 36.64 9.60
CA VAL A 213 -4.43 36.63 10.17
C VAL A 213 -5.37 37.68 9.53
N ASP A 214 -4.84 38.84 9.16
CA ASP A 214 -5.62 39.88 8.49
C ASP A 214 -5.99 39.51 7.05
N THR A 215 -5.12 38.77 6.35
CA THR A 215 -5.24 38.50 4.91
C THR A 215 -5.74 37.09 4.56
N THR A 216 -5.78 36.17 5.52
CA THR A 216 -6.18 34.76 5.32
C THR A 216 -7.26 34.32 6.30
N GLU A 217 -7.91 33.19 6.00
CA GLU A 217 -8.68 32.42 6.97
C GLU A 217 -7.88 31.19 7.41
N LEU A 218 -7.53 31.11 8.69
CA LEU A 218 -6.89 29.93 9.25
C LEU A 218 -7.98 29.10 9.94
N TRP A 219 -8.07 27.82 9.60
CA TRP A 219 -9.05 26.91 10.18
C TRP A 219 -8.35 25.78 10.91
N PHE A 220 -8.74 25.55 12.16
CA PHE A 220 -8.13 24.54 13.03
C PHE A 220 -9.17 23.47 13.36
N VAL A 221 -8.88 22.22 13.01
CA VAL A 221 -9.63 21.04 13.42
C VAL A 221 -8.70 20.20 14.29
N LEU A 222 -8.92 20.27 15.62
CA LEU A 222 -8.04 19.60 16.60
C LEU A 222 -8.23 18.08 16.62
N SER A 223 -9.40 17.58 16.21
CA SER A 223 -9.63 16.14 16.03
C SER A 223 -10.67 15.90 14.94
N ALA A 224 -10.27 15.17 13.91
CA ALA A 224 -11.17 14.67 12.87
C ALA A 224 -11.91 13.39 13.29
N ASN A 225 -11.38 12.67 14.28
CA ASN A 225 -11.96 11.47 14.87
C ASN A 225 -12.23 11.65 16.39
N PRO A 226 -13.14 12.55 16.81
CA PRO A 226 -13.37 12.80 18.23
C PRO A 226 -13.78 11.55 19.03
N ASP A 227 -14.58 10.67 18.43
CA ASP A 227 -15.03 9.42 19.07
C ASP A 227 -13.84 8.51 19.38
N GLY A 228 -13.01 8.23 18.36
CA GLY A 228 -11.81 7.42 18.53
C GLY A 228 -10.83 8.07 19.51
N TYR A 229 -10.63 9.39 19.44
CA TYR A 229 -9.72 10.09 20.35
C TYR A 229 -10.16 9.91 21.80
N ASP A 230 -11.41 10.19 22.14
CA ASP A 230 -11.91 9.98 23.50
C ASP A 230 -11.82 8.52 23.94
N TYR A 231 -11.99 7.57 23.02
CA TYR A 231 -11.80 6.14 23.29
C TYR A 231 -10.38 5.83 23.79
N THR A 232 -9.36 6.47 23.24
CA THR A 232 -7.96 6.26 23.66
C THR A 232 -7.63 6.76 25.08
N PHE A 233 -8.52 7.54 25.71
CA PHE A 233 -8.40 8.01 27.10
C PHE A 233 -9.16 7.15 28.11
N GLN A 234 -9.90 6.12 27.69
CA GLN A 234 -10.69 5.29 28.60
C GLN A 234 -9.80 4.52 29.57
N ASP A 235 -8.79 3.82 29.06
CA ASP A 235 -7.76 3.16 29.83
C ASP A 235 -6.54 2.80 28.95
N ASP A 236 -5.54 2.16 29.55
CA ASP A 236 -4.28 1.80 28.87
C ASP A 236 -4.48 0.83 27.68
N SER A 237 -5.57 0.06 27.65
CA SER A 237 -5.84 -0.96 26.62
C SER A 237 -6.40 -0.37 25.33
N THR A 238 -7.01 0.81 25.40
CA THR A 238 -7.59 1.50 24.24
C THR A 238 -6.66 2.59 23.68
N ARG A 239 -5.54 2.89 24.35
CA ARG A 239 -4.61 3.97 24.00
C ARG A 239 -4.09 3.90 22.56
N LEU A 240 -3.98 2.70 22.01
CA LEU A 240 -3.42 2.44 20.67
C LEU A 240 -4.49 2.24 19.58
N TRP A 241 -5.75 2.53 19.89
CA TRP A 241 -6.82 2.50 18.89
C TRP A 241 -6.60 3.54 17.78
N ARG A 242 -6.77 3.14 16.52
CA ARG A 242 -6.54 3.99 15.34
C ARG A 242 -7.83 4.50 14.69
N LYS A 243 -8.73 3.57 14.35
CA LYS A 243 -9.92 3.76 13.49
C LYS A 243 -11.00 4.65 14.13
N ASN A 244 -12.10 4.92 13.42
CA ASN A 244 -13.31 5.44 14.08
C ASN A 244 -13.99 4.33 14.93
N LEU A 245 -15.17 4.60 15.53
CA LEU A 245 -15.89 3.64 16.38
C LEU A 245 -17.15 3.06 15.72
N ARG A 246 -17.12 2.87 14.40
CA ARG A 246 -18.20 2.19 13.68
C ARG A 246 -18.30 0.74 14.16
N ASP A 247 -19.45 0.33 14.68
CA ASP A 247 -19.76 -1.08 14.93
C ASP A 247 -20.07 -1.76 13.58
N ASN A 248 -19.12 -2.56 13.08
CA ASN A 248 -19.18 -3.15 11.74
C ASN A 248 -20.11 -4.37 11.70
N ASN A 249 -20.22 -5.10 12.81
CA ASN A 249 -21.00 -6.33 12.91
C ASN A 249 -22.38 -6.14 13.58
N GLY A 250 -22.61 -5.01 14.25
CA GLY A 250 -23.85 -4.64 14.91
C GLY A 250 -24.07 -5.29 16.28
N ASP A 251 -23.02 -5.79 16.95
CA ASP A 251 -23.11 -6.50 18.22
C ASP A 251 -23.07 -5.57 19.46
N GLY A 252 -22.77 -4.28 19.27
CA GLY A 252 -22.70 -3.27 20.31
C GLY A 252 -21.40 -3.23 21.11
N VAL A 253 -20.39 -4.01 20.73
CA VAL A 253 -19.03 -4.05 21.32
C VAL A 253 -18.05 -3.49 20.29
N ILE A 254 -17.03 -2.74 20.74
CA ILE A 254 -15.94 -2.31 19.85
C ILE A 254 -14.77 -3.26 20.03
N SER A 255 -14.43 -3.97 18.95
CA SER A 255 -13.34 -4.95 18.86
C SER A 255 -12.46 -4.68 17.63
N SER A 256 -11.42 -5.49 17.38
CA SER A 256 -10.52 -5.31 16.24
C SER A 256 -11.23 -5.33 14.87
N GLY A 257 -12.36 -6.04 14.77
CA GLY A 257 -13.24 -6.10 13.59
C GLY A 257 -14.03 -4.81 13.31
N ASP A 258 -14.00 -3.86 14.24
CA ASP A 258 -14.80 -2.62 14.21
C ASP A 258 -13.97 -1.41 13.83
N GLY A 259 -14.68 -0.34 13.49
CA GLY A 259 -14.11 0.89 12.99
C GLY A 259 -13.75 0.83 11.51
N VAL A 260 -13.56 2.01 10.92
CA VAL A 260 -13.05 2.23 9.57
C VAL A 260 -11.87 3.19 9.66
N ASP A 261 -10.85 2.94 8.85
CA ASP A 261 -9.75 3.88 8.69
C ASP A 261 -10.25 5.10 7.89
N LEU A 262 -10.38 6.25 8.57
CA LEU A 262 -10.86 7.48 7.95
C LEU A 262 -9.93 7.98 6.85
N ASN A 263 -8.65 7.62 6.88
CA ASN A 263 -7.66 7.97 5.85
C ASN A 263 -7.52 6.89 4.77
N ARG A 264 -8.48 5.95 4.68
CA ARG A 264 -8.70 5.04 3.54
C ARG A 264 -10.12 5.12 2.97
N ASN A 265 -10.96 6.00 3.53
CA ASN A 265 -12.38 6.06 3.21
C ASN A 265 -12.75 7.18 2.21
N PHE A 266 -11.81 7.99 1.73
CA PHE A 266 -12.11 9.04 0.77
C PHE A 266 -12.37 8.48 -0.64
N PRO A 267 -13.25 9.09 -1.47
CA PRO A 267 -13.59 8.56 -2.79
C PRO A 267 -12.46 8.51 -3.83
N TYR A 268 -11.45 9.38 -3.72
CA TYR A 268 -10.35 9.40 -4.68
C TYR A 268 -9.57 8.09 -4.60
N LYS A 269 -9.54 7.34 -5.71
CA LYS A 269 -8.85 6.05 -5.82
C LYS A 269 -9.24 5.01 -4.77
N TRP A 270 -10.41 5.15 -4.14
CA TRP A 270 -10.91 4.19 -3.16
C TRP A 270 -10.97 2.78 -3.76
N GLY A 271 -10.27 1.82 -3.15
CA GLY A 271 -10.22 0.45 -3.65
C GLY A 271 -9.76 0.34 -5.10
N TYR A 272 -8.78 1.17 -5.49
CA TYR A 272 -8.17 1.12 -6.83
C TYR A 272 -7.63 -0.29 -7.14
N ASP A 273 -7.12 -0.95 -6.11
CA ASP A 273 -6.72 -2.34 -5.99
C ASP A 273 -6.92 -2.77 -4.53
N ASP A 274 -6.41 -3.96 -4.18
CA ASP A 274 -6.34 -4.43 -2.80
C ASP A 274 -4.98 -4.20 -2.14
N GLU A 275 -4.22 -3.24 -2.67
CA GLU A 275 -2.96 -2.74 -2.11
C GLU A 275 -3.19 -1.37 -1.45
N GLY A 276 -2.52 -1.09 -0.32
CA GLY A 276 -2.59 0.24 0.33
C GLY A 276 -3.85 0.55 1.13
N SER A 277 -4.89 -0.27 1.02
CA SER A 277 -6.03 -0.31 1.94
C SER A 277 -6.63 -1.72 1.94
N SER A 278 -7.40 -2.11 2.96
CA SER A 278 -7.96 -3.47 3.04
C SER A 278 -9.48 -3.48 2.86
N PRO A 279 -10.05 -4.48 2.14
CA PRO A 279 -11.49 -4.74 2.16
C PRO A 279 -11.94 -5.51 3.43
N GLY A 280 -11.01 -6.00 4.26
CA GLY A 280 -11.27 -6.78 5.47
C GLY A 280 -11.51 -5.91 6.72
N PRO A 281 -12.65 -6.03 7.43
CA PRO A 281 -12.99 -5.18 8.59
C PRO A 281 -12.01 -5.23 9.78
N ALA A 282 -11.30 -6.36 9.96
CA ALA A 282 -10.32 -6.54 11.02
C ALA A 282 -8.98 -5.82 10.77
N SER A 283 -8.76 -5.28 9.58
CA SER A 283 -7.54 -4.53 9.26
C SER A 283 -7.57 -3.14 9.90
N GLU A 284 -6.42 -2.64 10.38
CA GLU A 284 -6.28 -1.23 10.79
C GLU A 284 -6.40 -0.27 9.61
N THR A 285 -6.24 -0.77 8.38
CA THR A 285 -6.41 -0.01 7.12
C THR A 285 -7.72 -0.36 6.40
N TYR A 286 -8.72 -0.88 7.12
CA TYR A 286 -10.03 -1.20 6.54
C TYR A 286 -10.66 0.04 5.90
N ARG A 287 -10.86 0.00 4.58
CA ARG A 287 -11.32 1.13 3.75
C ARG A 287 -12.80 1.47 3.91
N GLY A 288 -13.54 0.67 4.69
CA GLY A 288 -14.98 0.75 4.84
C GLY A 288 -15.74 0.00 3.74
N PRO A 289 -17.08 -0.07 3.83
CA PRO A 289 -17.92 -0.79 2.87
C PRO A 289 -18.15 -0.06 1.53
N ALA A 290 -17.86 1.24 1.47
CA ALA A 290 -18.03 2.09 0.29
C ALA A 290 -17.20 3.37 0.44
N PRO A 291 -16.86 4.07 -0.66
CA PRO A 291 -16.22 5.38 -0.57
C PRO A 291 -17.13 6.37 0.17
N ALA A 292 -16.54 7.12 1.10
CA ALA A 292 -17.20 8.05 2.00
C ALA A 292 -18.36 7.43 2.79
N SER A 293 -18.20 6.17 3.24
CA SER A 293 -19.17 5.50 4.11
C SER A 293 -19.30 6.16 5.48
N GLU A 294 -18.23 6.79 5.97
CA GLU A 294 -18.16 7.33 7.33
C GLU A 294 -18.67 8.77 7.42
N PRO A 295 -19.45 9.12 8.46
CA PRO A 295 -19.96 10.47 8.62
C PRO A 295 -18.85 11.51 8.85
N GLU A 296 -17.74 11.12 9.49
CA GLU A 296 -16.54 11.94 9.68
C GLU A 296 -15.90 12.32 8.34
N THR A 297 -15.60 11.33 7.49
CA THR A 297 -15.04 11.53 6.14
C THR A 297 -15.94 12.44 5.29
N ARG A 298 -17.26 12.21 5.33
CA ARG A 298 -18.23 13.06 4.63
C ARG A 298 -18.29 14.48 5.19
N ALA A 299 -18.06 14.68 6.48
CA ALA A 299 -18.03 16.00 7.10
C ALA A 299 -16.80 16.80 6.65
N LEU A 300 -15.63 16.17 6.63
CA LEU A 300 -14.38 16.77 6.13
C LEU A 300 -14.48 17.12 4.65
N ASP A 301 -14.93 16.20 3.80
CA ASP A 301 -15.09 16.45 2.36
C ASP A 301 -16.03 17.63 2.07
N ARG A 302 -17.19 17.69 2.75
CA ARG A 302 -18.10 18.84 2.62
C ARG A 302 -17.49 20.13 3.13
N PHE A 303 -16.67 20.06 4.18
CA PHE A 303 -16.02 21.22 4.75
C PHE A 303 -14.99 21.80 3.78
N GLU A 304 -14.12 20.97 3.23
CA GLU A 304 -13.13 21.37 2.23
C GLU A 304 -13.79 22.01 1.01
N LYS A 305 -14.82 21.37 0.44
CA LYS A 305 -15.59 21.91 -0.69
C LYS A 305 -16.26 23.24 -0.37
N ARG A 306 -16.78 23.40 0.86
CA ARG A 306 -17.49 24.62 1.29
C ARG A 306 -16.54 25.80 1.41
N ILE A 307 -15.34 25.59 1.96
CA ILE A 307 -14.40 26.67 2.23
C ILE A 307 -13.52 26.97 1.02
N GLY A 308 -13.14 25.95 0.24
CA GLY A 308 -12.23 26.10 -0.90
C GLY A 308 -10.81 26.45 -0.46
N PHE A 309 -10.23 25.62 0.41
CA PHE A 309 -8.88 25.82 0.93
C PHE A 309 -7.83 25.85 -0.17
N ARG A 310 -6.83 26.73 -0.03
CA ARG A 310 -5.67 26.75 -0.93
C ARG A 310 -4.66 25.68 -0.58
N TYR A 311 -4.45 25.53 0.73
CA TYR A 311 -3.55 24.55 1.32
C TYR A 311 -4.16 23.94 2.56
N ALA A 312 -3.72 22.72 2.86
CA ALA A 312 -3.98 22.06 4.11
C ALA A 312 -2.72 21.40 4.67
N VAL A 313 -2.65 21.28 5.99
CA VAL A 313 -1.70 20.43 6.69
C VAL A 313 -2.51 19.46 7.51
N ASN A 314 -2.35 18.18 7.25
CA ASN A 314 -3.00 17.09 7.97
C ASN A 314 -1.95 16.40 8.84
N TYR A 315 -1.87 16.79 10.10
CA TYR A 315 -0.87 16.26 11.03
C TYR A 315 -1.20 14.82 11.41
N HIS A 316 -0.25 13.95 11.11
CA HIS A 316 -0.19 12.57 11.56
C HIS A 316 1.03 12.33 12.44
N SER A 317 1.11 11.20 13.11
CA SER A 317 2.33 10.75 13.78
C SER A 317 2.38 9.24 13.71
N ALA A 318 3.54 8.59 13.56
CA ALA A 318 4.88 9.10 13.76
C ALA A 318 5.86 8.42 12.80
N ALA A 319 6.76 9.20 12.21
CA ALA A 319 7.86 8.68 11.38
C ALA A 319 8.95 9.72 11.06
N GLU A 320 8.77 10.98 11.46
CA GLU A 320 9.57 12.12 11.00
C GLU A 320 9.58 12.22 9.46
N LEU A 321 8.41 12.19 8.83
CA LEU A 321 8.25 12.37 7.38
C LEU A 321 7.44 13.63 7.07
N LEU A 322 7.66 14.20 5.89
CA LEU A 322 6.81 15.25 5.33
C LEU A 322 6.34 14.84 3.94
N LEU A 323 5.12 14.32 3.90
CA LEU A 323 4.55 13.67 2.72
C LEU A 323 3.67 14.64 1.91
N TYR A 324 3.58 14.36 0.61
CA TYR A 324 2.69 15.02 -0.34
C TYR A 324 2.30 14.05 -1.45
N GLY A 325 1.11 14.24 -2.02
CA GLY A 325 0.54 13.33 -3.01
C GLY A 325 1.39 13.15 -4.27
N VAL A 326 1.21 12.04 -4.99
CA VAL A 326 0.13 11.04 -4.86
C VAL A 326 0.46 9.84 -3.93
N GLY A 327 -0.58 9.24 -3.35
CA GLY A 327 -0.48 8.02 -2.53
C GLY A 327 -0.56 6.71 -3.31
N TRP A 328 -1.40 6.65 -4.35
CA TRP A 328 -1.82 5.39 -5.00
C TRP A 328 -0.89 4.80 -6.06
N GLN A 329 0.21 5.45 -6.41
CA GLN A 329 1.14 4.91 -7.41
C GLN A 329 2.56 5.42 -7.23
N VAL A 330 3.51 4.52 -7.07
CA VAL A 330 4.92 4.88 -6.86
C VAL A 330 5.54 5.59 -8.06
N ALA A 331 6.54 6.42 -7.77
CA ALA A 331 7.36 7.12 -8.75
C ALA A 331 6.55 7.95 -9.78
N THR A 332 5.37 8.45 -9.44
CA THR A 332 4.47 9.18 -10.35
C THR A 332 4.46 10.67 -9.98
N PRO A 333 5.42 11.46 -10.49
CA PRO A 333 5.49 12.88 -10.19
C PRO A 333 4.33 13.64 -10.83
N THR A 334 3.86 14.67 -10.13
CA THR A 334 2.82 15.59 -10.61
C THR A 334 3.45 16.92 -11.06
N PRO A 335 2.80 17.73 -11.92
CA PRO A 335 3.22 19.10 -12.16
C PRO A 335 3.40 19.94 -10.88
N ASP A 336 2.57 19.74 -9.86
CA ASP A 336 2.65 20.46 -8.59
C ASP A 336 3.79 19.99 -7.68
N ASP A 337 4.53 18.94 -8.02
CA ASP A 337 5.78 18.58 -7.32
C ASP A 337 6.74 19.77 -7.23
N VAL A 338 6.73 20.67 -8.21
CA VAL A 338 7.54 21.91 -8.19
C VAL A 338 7.18 22.78 -6.98
N LEU A 339 5.88 22.89 -6.67
CA LEU A 339 5.37 23.61 -5.51
C LEU A 339 5.59 22.81 -4.22
N TYR A 340 5.25 21.51 -4.22
CA TYR A 340 5.37 20.65 -3.05
C TYR A 340 6.81 20.60 -2.56
N LYS A 341 7.79 20.35 -3.45
CA LYS A 341 9.22 20.31 -3.10
C LYS A 341 9.73 21.67 -2.60
N ALA A 342 9.21 22.78 -3.12
CA ALA A 342 9.60 24.10 -2.63
C ALA A 342 9.13 24.37 -1.19
N LEU A 343 7.92 23.92 -0.82
CA LEU A 343 7.38 24.09 0.53
C LEU A 343 7.87 23.04 1.51
N ALA A 344 7.85 21.76 1.12
CA ALA A 344 8.23 20.64 1.97
C ALA A 344 9.73 20.41 2.04
N GLY A 345 10.52 20.92 1.10
CA GLY A 345 11.93 20.56 1.01
C GLY A 345 12.17 19.30 0.16
N THR A 346 13.42 18.87 0.15
CA THR A 346 13.86 17.61 -0.48
C THR A 346 14.24 16.59 0.61
N PRO A 347 14.42 15.30 0.28
CA PRO A 347 14.88 14.32 1.27
C PRO A 347 16.16 14.71 2.03
N ASP A 348 17.06 15.46 1.39
CA ASP A 348 18.33 15.93 1.99
C ASP A 348 18.21 17.31 2.66
N ARG A 349 17.14 18.06 2.37
CA ARG A 349 16.89 19.41 2.90
C ARG A 349 15.40 19.59 3.20
N PRO A 350 14.88 18.91 4.23
CA PRO A 350 13.47 18.94 4.61
C PRO A 350 13.10 20.32 5.21
N ALA A 351 11.84 20.72 5.04
CA ALA A 351 11.29 21.94 5.62
C ALA A 351 11.14 21.89 7.15
N ILE A 352 10.98 20.68 7.69
CA ILE A 352 10.93 20.41 9.11
C ILE A 352 12.26 19.73 9.47
N PRO A 353 13.11 20.34 10.32
CA PRO A 353 14.41 19.76 10.66
C PRO A 353 14.27 18.33 11.20
N GLY A 354 15.11 17.39 10.77
CA GLY A 354 15.06 16.00 11.22
C GLY A 354 14.07 15.11 10.45
N TYR A 355 13.15 15.69 9.67
CA TYR A 355 12.22 14.90 8.88
C TYR A 355 12.80 14.48 7.53
N ARG A 356 12.14 13.59 6.80
CA ARG A 356 12.40 13.30 5.39
C ARG A 356 11.19 13.67 4.52
N SER A 357 11.38 14.57 3.56
CA SER A 357 10.32 14.98 2.63
C SER A 357 10.30 14.08 1.40
N GLN A 358 9.15 13.49 1.07
CA GLN A 358 9.01 12.55 -0.06
C GLN A 358 7.57 12.45 -0.56
N LEU A 359 7.40 11.80 -1.72
CA LEU A 359 6.09 11.45 -2.27
C LEU A 359 5.41 10.43 -1.33
N SER A 360 4.10 10.59 -1.07
CA SER A 360 3.36 9.69 -0.18
C SER A 360 3.51 8.21 -0.60
N SER A 361 3.41 7.90 -1.89
CA SER A 361 3.59 6.53 -2.40
C SER A 361 5.00 5.94 -2.20
N GLU A 362 6.04 6.77 -2.02
CA GLU A 362 7.41 6.28 -1.78
C GLU A 362 7.62 5.76 -0.35
N LEU A 363 6.66 6.03 0.53
CA LEU A 363 6.52 5.33 1.79
C LEU A 363 5.89 3.95 1.52
N TYR A 364 4.67 3.93 0.97
CA TYR A 364 4.00 2.78 0.35
C TYR A 364 2.76 3.27 -0.42
N THR A 365 2.24 2.44 -1.32
CA THR A 365 0.99 2.71 -2.04
C THR A 365 -0.18 2.85 -1.07
N THR A 366 -0.95 3.94 -1.16
CA THR A 366 -2.17 4.17 -0.38
C THR A 366 -3.34 4.48 -1.31
N ASN A 367 -4.55 4.10 -0.92
CA ASN A 367 -5.72 4.42 -1.72
C ASN A 367 -6.91 4.83 -0.82
N GLY A 368 -7.70 5.81 -1.26
CA GLY A 368 -8.79 6.39 -0.46
C GLY A 368 -8.32 7.36 0.63
N GLU A 369 -7.16 7.97 0.45
CA GLU A 369 -6.49 8.89 1.38
C GLU A 369 -6.96 10.35 1.27
N ALA A 370 -6.77 11.12 2.36
CA ALA A 370 -7.26 12.49 2.48
C ALA A 370 -6.49 13.49 1.61
N ASP A 371 -5.16 13.37 1.50
CA ASP A 371 -4.32 14.33 0.76
C ASP A 371 -4.55 14.25 -0.75
N GLY A 372 -4.60 13.03 -1.31
CA GLY A 372 -4.97 12.80 -2.70
C GLY A 372 -6.38 13.32 -3.03
N HIS A 373 -7.36 13.04 -2.17
CA HIS A 373 -8.72 13.55 -2.35
C HIS A 373 -8.81 15.09 -2.24
N ALA A 374 -8.13 15.68 -1.26
CA ALA A 374 -8.09 17.12 -1.08
C ALA A 374 -7.50 17.83 -2.31
N ALA A 375 -6.40 17.32 -2.86
CA ALA A 375 -5.77 17.88 -4.04
C ALA A 375 -6.61 17.65 -5.30
N ASP A 376 -6.85 16.38 -5.67
CA ASP A 376 -7.38 16.00 -6.97
C ASP A 376 -8.90 16.20 -7.11
N VAL A 377 -9.65 16.27 -6.00
CA VAL A 377 -11.10 16.47 -6.01
C VAL A 377 -11.48 17.86 -5.50
N ASN A 378 -10.87 18.32 -4.42
CA ASN A 378 -11.28 19.56 -3.74
C ASN A 378 -10.47 20.80 -4.14
N GLY A 379 -9.35 20.62 -4.82
CA GLY A 379 -8.49 21.74 -5.26
C GLY A 379 -7.62 22.32 -4.14
N THR A 380 -7.32 21.53 -3.12
CA THR A 380 -6.56 21.92 -1.91
C THR A 380 -5.24 21.17 -1.85
N ALA A 381 -4.12 21.87 -2.00
CA ALA A 381 -2.80 21.26 -1.87
C ALA A 381 -2.53 20.88 -0.41
N MET A 382 -2.53 19.58 -0.11
CA MET A 382 -2.39 19.07 1.26
C MET A 382 -1.03 18.44 1.49
N PHE A 383 -0.49 18.64 2.69
CA PHE A 383 0.72 17.97 3.18
C PHE A 383 0.38 17.11 4.40
N THR A 384 1.12 16.02 4.56
CA THR A 384 1.00 15.13 5.71
C THR A 384 2.34 15.04 6.45
N PRO A 385 2.55 15.87 7.48
CA PRO A 385 3.65 15.66 8.42
C PRO A 385 3.36 14.42 9.26
N GLU A 386 4.30 13.48 9.27
CA GLU A 386 4.35 12.33 10.17
C GLU A 386 5.31 12.67 11.31
N MET A 387 4.76 13.06 12.46
CA MET A 387 5.52 13.73 13.51
C MET A 387 6.55 12.83 14.20
N ALA A 388 7.33 13.39 15.14
CA ALA A 388 8.35 12.63 15.86
C ALA A 388 7.76 11.42 16.61
N THR A 389 8.53 10.34 16.63
CA THR A 389 8.26 9.15 17.45
C THR A 389 8.53 9.44 18.93
N CYS A 390 8.02 8.61 19.83
CA CYS A 390 8.34 8.71 21.26
C CYS A 390 9.86 8.71 21.51
N GLU A 391 10.58 7.78 20.86
CA GLU A 391 12.02 7.61 21.05
C GLU A 391 12.77 8.86 20.61
N THR A 392 12.48 9.35 19.40
CA THR A 392 13.15 10.53 18.84
C THR A 392 12.83 11.79 19.64
N ALA A 393 11.62 11.92 20.17
CA ALA A 393 11.24 13.02 21.06
C ALA A 393 11.98 12.95 22.41
N SER A 394 12.10 11.76 23.01
CA SER A 394 12.79 11.56 24.28
C SER A 394 14.31 11.74 24.16
N ASP A 395 14.93 11.18 23.11
CA ASP A 395 16.36 11.34 22.84
C ASP A 395 16.77 12.77 22.51
N ALA A 396 15.79 13.61 22.17
CA ALA A 396 16.01 15.01 21.90
C ALA A 396 16.58 15.73 23.14
N ASP A 397 16.23 15.31 24.35
CA ASP A 397 16.75 15.82 25.61
C ASP A 397 17.16 14.68 26.57
N PRO A 398 18.42 14.23 26.51
CA PRO A 398 18.90 13.11 27.32
C PRO A 398 18.89 13.36 28.84
N ASP A 399 18.76 14.61 29.29
CA ASP A 399 18.70 14.99 30.70
C ASP A 399 17.25 15.08 31.23
N ASP A 400 16.26 14.82 30.38
CA ASP A 400 14.84 14.84 30.76
C ASP A 400 14.42 13.61 31.60
N ALA A 401 13.26 13.70 32.26
CA ALA A 401 12.69 12.58 33.01
C ALA A 401 12.23 11.43 32.09
N TRP A 402 11.89 11.75 30.84
CA TRP A 402 11.52 10.77 29.82
C TRP A 402 12.76 10.16 29.15
N ASN A 403 12.75 8.85 28.98
CA ASN A 403 13.84 8.09 28.38
C ASN A 403 13.31 7.34 27.17
N ALA A 404 14.03 7.33 26.04
CA ALA A 404 13.61 6.59 24.85
C ALA A 404 13.45 5.08 25.10
N ALA A 405 14.23 4.52 26.04
CA ALA A 405 14.08 3.14 26.48
C ALA A 405 12.74 2.85 27.20
N ASP A 406 12.08 3.89 27.72
CA ASP A 406 10.78 3.83 28.41
C ASP A 406 9.60 4.18 27.49
N CYS A 407 9.80 4.27 26.17
CA CYS A 407 8.72 4.43 25.18
C CYS A 407 7.98 3.11 24.97
N ARG A 408 6.66 3.04 25.22
CA ARG A 408 5.84 1.84 24.92
C ARG A 408 5.60 1.67 23.42
N SER A 409 5.49 2.76 22.67
CA SER A 409 5.22 2.79 21.23
C SER A 409 5.83 4.04 20.62
N VAL A 410 6.11 4.04 19.31
CA VAL A 410 6.37 5.25 18.54
C VAL A 410 5.23 6.29 18.66
N PHE A 411 3.97 5.88 18.86
CA PHE A 411 2.82 6.78 19.05
C PHE A 411 2.60 7.25 20.49
N ASN A 412 3.36 6.72 21.46
CA ASN A 412 3.30 7.13 22.85
C ASN A 412 4.19 8.35 23.10
N PHE A 413 3.98 9.44 22.36
CA PHE A 413 4.73 10.68 22.53
C PHE A 413 4.76 11.11 24.02
N PRO A 414 5.92 11.51 24.58
CA PRO A 414 6.04 11.93 25.97
C PRO A 414 5.03 13.00 26.39
N ASP A 415 4.27 12.76 27.46
CA ASP A 415 3.37 13.76 28.07
C ASP A 415 4.17 14.77 28.90
N ASP A 416 5.05 15.51 28.20
CA ASP A 416 5.98 16.49 28.75
C ASP A 416 5.86 17.82 28.01
N GLU A 417 5.63 18.91 28.75
CA GLU A 417 5.43 20.24 28.20
C GLU A 417 6.60 20.71 27.33
N LYS A 418 7.84 20.43 27.75
CA LYS A 418 9.05 20.88 27.07
C LYS A 418 9.25 20.12 25.75
N LEU A 419 9.05 18.80 25.75
CA LEU A 419 9.17 17.97 24.56
C LEU A 419 8.06 18.25 23.55
N ILE A 420 6.82 18.43 24.02
CA ILE A 420 5.68 18.81 23.17
C ILE A 420 5.89 20.21 22.56
N GLU A 421 6.34 21.20 23.35
CA GLU A 421 6.64 22.54 22.83
C GLU A 421 7.74 22.48 21.77
N ARG A 422 8.81 21.71 22.00
CA ARG A 422 9.90 21.55 21.03
C ARG A 422 9.42 20.97 19.70
N GLU A 423 8.56 19.95 19.73
CA GLU A 423 8.01 19.36 18.51
C GLU A 423 7.08 20.32 17.76
N PHE A 424 6.32 21.14 18.50
CA PHE A 424 5.56 22.25 17.93
C PHE A 424 6.47 23.29 17.27
N GLU A 425 7.51 23.77 17.96
CA GLU A 425 8.47 24.75 17.44
C GLU A 425 9.19 24.24 16.18
N LYS A 426 9.51 22.94 16.12
CA LYS A 426 10.10 22.25 14.96
C LYS A 426 9.21 22.37 13.72
N ASN A 427 7.90 22.23 13.90
CA ASN A 427 6.89 22.28 12.83
C ASN A 427 6.45 23.72 12.46
N LEU A 428 6.61 24.68 13.37
CA LEU A 428 6.10 26.03 13.23
C LEU A 428 6.57 26.77 11.96
N PRO A 429 7.87 26.75 11.56
CA PRO A 429 8.31 27.42 10.34
C PRO A 429 7.59 26.93 9.07
N PHE A 430 7.38 25.62 8.95
CA PHE A 430 6.65 25.01 7.85
C PHE A 430 5.16 25.42 7.89
N ALA A 431 4.52 25.34 9.05
CA ALA A 431 3.12 25.74 9.20
C ALA A 431 2.89 27.22 8.79
N LEU A 432 3.76 28.13 9.23
CA LEU A 432 3.70 29.54 8.86
C LEU A 432 3.94 29.75 7.35
N ALA A 433 4.89 29.01 6.76
CA ALA A 433 5.17 29.05 5.33
C ALA A 433 3.96 28.65 4.47
N VAL A 434 3.21 27.63 4.89
CA VAL A 434 1.96 27.22 4.23
C VAL A 434 0.91 28.35 4.29
N ALA A 435 0.72 28.98 5.45
CA ALA A 435 -0.20 30.12 5.58
C ALA A 435 0.19 31.33 4.72
N GLU A 436 1.48 31.66 4.67
CA GLU A 436 1.99 32.74 3.83
C GLU A 436 1.77 32.47 2.34
N THR A 437 1.94 31.22 1.95
CA THR A 437 1.77 30.79 0.56
C THR A 437 0.33 30.88 0.10
N ALA A 438 -0.65 30.68 0.98
CA ALA A 438 -2.07 30.74 0.61
C ALA A 438 -2.48 32.09 -0.03
N ALA A 439 -1.81 33.20 0.31
CA ALA A 439 -2.06 34.49 -0.33
C ALA A 439 -1.64 34.53 -1.81
N HIS A 440 -0.62 33.74 -2.18
CA HIS A 440 -0.07 33.60 -3.53
C HIS A 440 0.22 32.13 -3.81
N PRO A 441 -0.82 31.30 -4.02
CA PRO A 441 -0.72 29.85 -3.91
C PRO A 441 0.05 29.16 -5.06
N ASP A 442 0.61 29.94 -5.96
CA ASP A 442 1.47 29.49 -7.05
C ASP A 442 2.93 29.96 -6.87
N ARG A 443 3.22 30.68 -5.77
CA ARG A 443 4.51 31.27 -5.41
C ARG A 443 4.82 30.96 -3.95
N PRO A 444 5.34 29.75 -3.66
CA PRO A 444 5.57 29.26 -2.31
C PRO A 444 6.57 30.10 -1.51
N SER A 445 6.24 30.31 -0.24
CA SER A 445 7.17 30.84 0.77
C SER A 445 7.97 29.66 1.33
N SER A 446 9.13 29.36 0.75
CA SER A 446 9.93 28.19 1.17
C SER A 446 10.63 28.43 2.52
N PRO A 447 10.44 27.55 3.53
CA PRO A 447 11.17 27.65 4.80
C PRO A 447 12.66 27.32 4.65
N VAL A 448 13.06 26.65 3.56
CA VAL A 448 14.45 26.22 3.26
C VAL A 448 15.06 26.93 2.06
N GLY A 449 14.41 27.99 1.56
CA GLY A 449 14.91 28.80 0.44
C GLY A 449 14.98 28.04 -0.89
N LEU A 450 14.09 27.05 -1.10
CA LEU A 450 13.88 26.44 -2.41
C LEU A 450 12.96 27.30 -3.27
N ASP A 451 13.32 27.47 -4.54
CA ASP A 451 12.51 28.17 -5.51
C ASP A 451 11.52 27.22 -6.22
N ALA A 452 10.35 27.75 -6.58
CA ALA A 452 9.42 27.12 -7.51
C ALA A 452 9.46 27.88 -8.86
N PRO A 453 10.34 27.48 -9.79
CA PRO A 453 10.57 28.21 -11.04
C PRO A 453 9.29 28.31 -11.88
N ASP A 454 9.15 29.37 -12.67
CA ASP A 454 7.99 29.54 -13.57
C ASP A 454 7.88 28.40 -14.61
N PHE A 455 9.02 27.80 -14.97
CA PHE A 455 9.16 26.77 -15.99
C PHE A 455 10.22 25.73 -15.59
N THR A 456 9.87 24.44 -15.68
CA THR A 456 10.76 23.29 -15.46
C THR A 456 10.76 22.42 -16.73
N PRO A 457 11.74 22.60 -17.64
CA PRO A 457 11.83 21.85 -18.89
C PRO A 457 12.05 20.35 -18.68
N ALA A 458 11.35 19.51 -19.44
CA ALA A 458 11.67 18.09 -19.55
C ALA A 458 12.77 17.91 -20.63
N ALA A 459 14.03 18.09 -20.23
CA ALA A 459 15.16 18.05 -21.14
C ALA A 459 15.53 16.62 -21.58
N PHE A 460 15.95 16.47 -22.84
CA PHE A 460 16.53 15.26 -23.40
C PHE A 460 17.62 15.62 -24.42
N GLY A 461 18.55 14.68 -24.67
CA GLY A 461 19.70 14.94 -25.56
C GLY A 461 19.51 14.50 -27.02
N THR A 462 18.56 13.60 -27.30
CA THR A 462 18.39 12.96 -28.61
C THR A 462 16.94 12.96 -29.04
N SER A 463 16.70 13.33 -30.31
CA SER A 463 15.39 13.28 -30.97
C SER A 463 15.43 12.35 -32.19
N TYR A 464 14.47 11.44 -32.34
CA TYR A 464 14.30 10.64 -33.56
C TYR A 464 13.29 11.22 -34.57
N ALA A 465 12.85 12.47 -34.37
CA ALA A 465 12.00 13.16 -35.32
C ALA A 465 12.63 13.18 -36.73
N ARG A 466 11.88 12.78 -37.76
CA ARG A 466 12.39 12.64 -39.14
C ARG A 466 11.71 13.61 -40.10
N GLY A 467 12.05 14.90 -40.01
CA GLY A 467 11.30 15.96 -40.71
C GLY A 467 9.83 16.09 -40.24
N ALA A 468 9.44 15.24 -39.28
CA ALA A 468 8.26 15.38 -38.45
C ALA A 468 8.60 16.28 -37.26
N ASP A 469 7.58 16.76 -36.59
CA ASP A 469 7.75 17.65 -35.46
C ASP A 469 8.22 16.89 -34.22
N GLN A 470 9.17 17.47 -33.47
CA GLN A 470 9.55 16.96 -32.15
C GLN A 470 8.69 17.65 -31.10
N GLU A 471 7.96 16.88 -30.30
CA GLU A 471 7.24 17.42 -29.15
C GLU A 471 8.22 17.66 -27.98
N VAL A 472 8.11 18.81 -27.34
CA VAL A 472 8.83 19.15 -26.12
C VAL A 472 7.81 19.51 -25.05
N SER A 473 8.12 19.21 -23.78
CA SER A 473 7.27 19.54 -22.65
C SER A 473 7.99 20.39 -21.61
N VAL A 474 7.18 21.12 -20.85
CA VAL A 474 7.60 21.95 -19.73
C VAL A 474 6.50 21.94 -18.69
N VAL A 475 6.86 21.68 -17.43
CA VAL A 475 5.96 21.99 -16.31
C VAL A 475 6.04 23.50 -16.08
N ALA A 476 4.91 24.19 -16.10
CA ALA A 476 4.87 25.64 -15.98
C ALA A 476 3.80 26.09 -15.00
N ARG A 477 4.10 27.17 -14.27
CA ARG A 477 3.13 27.80 -13.37
C ARG A 477 1.90 28.26 -14.16
N ARG A 478 0.70 27.87 -13.73
CA ARG A 478 -0.54 28.13 -14.47
C ARG A 478 -0.81 29.62 -14.67
N SER A 479 -0.48 30.45 -13.69
CA SER A 479 -0.71 31.91 -13.74
C SER A 479 0.16 32.67 -14.74
N VAL A 480 1.27 32.10 -15.20
CA VAL A 480 2.13 32.71 -16.23
C VAL A 480 1.34 32.82 -17.53
N ARG A 481 1.23 34.04 -18.09
CA ARG A 481 0.51 34.28 -19.34
C ARG A 481 1.45 34.19 -20.54
N ASP A 482 0.87 34.12 -21.74
CA ASP A 482 1.60 34.15 -23.01
C ASP A 482 2.74 33.11 -23.06
N LYS A 483 2.45 31.89 -22.58
CA LYS A 483 3.41 30.78 -22.55
C LYS A 483 3.79 30.38 -23.97
N GLU A 484 5.06 30.52 -24.29
CA GLU A 484 5.60 30.25 -25.62
C GLU A 484 6.83 29.34 -25.54
N LEU A 485 6.87 28.37 -26.45
CA LEU A 485 8.09 27.66 -26.83
C LEU A 485 8.93 28.56 -27.74
N ARG A 486 10.22 28.67 -27.43
CA ARG A 486 11.25 29.27 -28.27
C ARG A 486 12.27 28.21 -28.65
N TYR A 487 12.70 28.23 -29.90
CA TYR A 487 13.77 27.32 -30.32
C TYR A 487 14.61 27.87 -31.47
N ARG A 488 15.84 27.36 -31.60
CA ARG A 488 16.74 27.62 -32.72
C ARG A 488 17.28 26.31 -33.28
N VAL A 489 17.37 26.23 -34.59
CA VAL A 489 18.02 25.12 -35.31
C VAL A 489 19.37 25.61 -35.79
N ASN A 490 20.46 24.94 -35.39
CA ASN A 490 21.85 25.26 -35.74
C ASN A 490 22.23 26.74 -35.53
N GLY A 491 21.77 27.35 -34.43
CA GLY A 491 22.04 28.76 -34.13
C GLY A 491 21.35 29.77 -35.05
N GLY A 492 20.40 29.33 -35.88
CA GLY A 492 19.62 30.17 -36.78
C GLY A 492 18.60 31.08 -36.06
N ARG A 493 17.64 31.60 -36.84
CA ARG A 493 16.60 32.50 -36.29
C ARG A 493 15.75 31.79 -35.24
N THR A 494 15.51 32.49 -34.12
CA THR A 494 14.57 32.04 -33.09
C THR A 494 13.16 31.88 -33.67
N GLN A 495 12.63 30.68 -33.53
CA GLN A 495 11.25 30.32 -33.81
C GLN A 495 10.42 30.41 -32.53
N VAL A 496 9.12 30.63 -32.70
CA VAL A 496 8.17 30.84 -31.59
C VAL A 496 6.93 30.00 -31.85
N ARG A 497 6.45 29.30 -30.82
CA ARG A 497 5.20 28.53 -30.86
C ARG A 497 4.43 28.71 -29.56
N ALA A 498 3.11 28.79 -29.65
CA ALA A 498 2.26 28.78 -28.46
C ALA A 498 2.31 27.41 -27.78
N LEU A 499 2.42 27.40 -26.46
CA LEU A 499 2.30 26.21 -25.64
C LEU A 499 0.82 25.81 -25.47
N ARG A 500 0.57 24.50 -25.31
CA ARG A 500 -0.77 23.95 -25.03
C ARG A 500 -0.72 23.07 -23.79
N PRO A 501 -1.70 23.15 -22.88
CA PRO A 501 -1.80 22.22 -21.76
C PRO A 501 -1.83 20.77 -22.25
N TRP A 502 -1.08 19.90 -21.60
CA TRP A 502 -1.18 18.45 -21.76
C TRP A 502 -2.43 17.97 -21.03
N LYS A 503 -3.16 17.04 -21.64
CA LYS A 503 -4.43 16.56 -21.09
C LYS A 503 -4.29 15.36 -20.15
N GLY A 504 -3.06 14.98 -19.84
CA GLY A 504 -2.77 13.68 -19.23
C GLY A 504 -2.64 12.55 -20.25
N GLY A 505 -2.11 11.42 -19.77
CA GLY A 505 -2.01 10.18 -20.53
C GLY A 505 -3.19 9.26 -20.23
N THR A 506 -3.05 7.98 -20.57
CA THR A 506 -4.13 7.00 -20.39
C THR A 506 -4.31 6.52 -18.96
N THR A 507 -3.27 6.63 -18.14
CA THR A 507 -3.20 6.04 -16.79
C THR A 507 -2.99 7.11 -15.72
N TYR A 508 -2.13 8.09 -15.99
CA TYR A 508 -1.81 9.17 -15.05
C TYR A 508 -1.61 10.52 -15.75
N GLY A 509 -1.64 11.59 -14.94
CA GLY A 509 -1.45 12.97 -15.36
C GLY A 509 -2.75 13.66 -15.79
N GLY A 510 -2.76 14.99 -15.76
CA GLY A 510 -3.83 15.83 -16.31
C GLY A 510 -4.98 16.13 -15.37
N ALA A 511 -4.95 15.61 -14.13
CA ALA A 511 -5.92 15.93 -13.06
C ALA A 511 -5.22 16.58 -11.86
N ASP A 512 -4.00 16.15 -11.59
CA ASP A 512 -3.02 16.49 -10.56
C ASP A 512 -2.22 17.78 -10.88
N HIS A 513 -2.91 18.91 -11.12
CA HIS A 513 -2.30 20.13 -11.68
C HIS A 513 -2.92 21.44 -11.14
N LEU A 514 -3.04 21.59 -9.84
CA LEU A 514 -3.62 22.74 -9.13
C LEU A 514 -3.00 24.09 -9.54
N TYR A 515 -1.69 24.25 -9.40
CA TYR A 515 -1.01 25.53 -9.56
C TYR A 515 0.07 25.50 -10.65
N PHE A 516 0.62 24.32 -10.91
CA PHE A 516 1.49 23.99 -12.02
C PHE A 516 0.80 23.01 -12.95
N ASP A 517 1.15 23.07 -14.23
CA ASP A 517 0.57 22.19 -15.25
C ASP A 517 1.63 21.89 -16.30
N GLU A 518 1.53 20.73 -16.96
CA GLU A 518 2.42 20.38 -18.06
C GLU A 518 1.92 21.01 -19.36
N TYR A 519 2.81 21.69 -20.07
CA TYR A 519 2.54 22.26 -21.37
C TYR A 519 3.44 21.65 -22.43
N ARG A 520 2.90 21.51 -23.64
CA ARG A 520 3.62 20.95 -24.78
C ARG A 520 3.53 21.83 -26.00
N ALA A 521 4.56 21.75 -26.84
CA ALA A 521 4.59 22.31 -28.17
C ALA A 521 5.51 21.51 -29.07
N ARG A 522 5.39 21.76 -30.37
CA ARG A 522 6.13 21.07 -31.41
C ARG A 522 7.22 21.96 -31.99
N VAL A 523 8.44 21.43 -32.05
CA VAL A 523 9.55 21.98 -32.81
C VAL A 523 9.42 21.51 -34.26
N HIS A 524 9.41 22.45 -35.20
CA HIS A 524 9.30 22.18 -36.63
C HIS A 524 10.59 22.52 -37.38
N GLY A 525 10.81 21.85 -38.51
CA GLY A 525 11.82 22.23 -39.49
C GLY A 525 13.25 21.83 -39.13
N ALA A 526 13.44 20.93 -38.17
CA ALA A 526 14.72 20.30 -37.88
C ALA A 526 14.87 19.00 -38.69
N ALA A 527 16.05 18.80 -39.26
CA ALA A 527 16.44 17.64 -40.06
C ALA A 527 17.48 16.80 -39.32
N PRO A 528 17.66 15.51 -39.69
CA PRO A 528 18.72 14.68 -39.13
C PRO A 528 20.10 15.34 -39.21
N GLY A 529 20.82 15.37 -38.09
CA GLY A 529 22.11 16.05 -37.91
C GLY A 529 22.01 17.43 -37.27
N ASP A 530 20.81 18.03 -37.22
CA ASP A 530 20.63 19.36 -36.64
C ASP A 530 20.75 19.33 -35.12
N ARG A 531 21.33 20.40 -34.58
CA ARG A 531 21.33 20.74 -33.16
C ARG A 531 20.23 21.76 -32.88
N VAL A 532 19.31 21.41 -31.98
CA VAL A 532 18.18 22.27 -31.61
C VAL A 532 18.36 22.77 -30.18
N GLU A 533 18.38 24.08 -30.02
CA GLU A 533 18.31 24.76 -28.71
C GLU A 533 16.85 25.12 -28.40
N VAL A 534 16.37 24.81 -27.20
CA VAL A 534 14.99 25.01 -26.74
C VAL A 534 14.95 25.75 -25.41
N TRP A 535 14.02 26.69 -25.28
CA TRP A 535 13.65 27.33 -24.01
C TRP A 535 12.20 27.82 -24.04
N PHE A 536 11.65 28.12 -22.88
CA PHE A 536 10.26 28.57 -22.74
C PHE A 536 10.22 29.98 -22.18
N THR A 537 9.23 30.77 -22.62
CA THR A 537 9.06 32.15 -22.17
C THR A 537 7.61 32.43 -21.81
N GLY A 538 7.38 33.40 -20.93
CA GLY A 538 6.05 33.89 -20.61
C GLY A 538 6.08 35.24 -19.90
N ARG A 539 4.93 35.66 -19.40
CA ARG A 539 4.77 36.91 -18.65
C ARG A 539 4.14 36.65 -17.28
N THR A 540 4.80 37.09 -16.23
CA THR A 540 4.27 37.04 -14.86
C THR A 540 3.31 38.21 -14.65
N GLY A 541 2.04 37.96 -14.34
CA GLY A 541 1.09 39.02 -14.00
C GLY A 541 1.11 39.38 -12.51
N THR A 542 0.50 40.51 -12.14
CA THR A 542 -0.12 40.63 -10.80
C THR A 542 -1.36 39.73 -10.80
N ALA A 543 -1.42 38.79 -9.84
CA ALA A 543 -2.40 37.70 -9.82
C ALA A 543 -3.86 38.20 -9.92
N PRO A 544 -4.72 37.62 -10.77
CA PRO A 544 -6.15 37.76 -10.62
C PRO A 544 -6.60 36.88 -9.43
N THR A 545 -7.41 37.48 -8.56
CA THR A 545 -8.05 36.84 -7.41
C THR A 545 -9.07 35.79 -7.88
N LEU A 546 -9.03 34.60 -7.28
CA LEU A 546 -10.06 33.53 -7.26
C LEU A 546 -10.60 33.04 -8.63
N MET A 547 -10.18 31.83 -9.05
CA MET A 547 -11.00 30.98 -9.93
C MET A 547 -11.85 30.03 -9.07
N PRO A 548 -13.16 29.87 -9.35
CA PRO A 548 -13.99 28.86 -8.73
C PRO A 548 -13.76 27.48 -9.36
N THR A 549 -14.15 26.46 -8.61
CA THR A 549 -14.03 25.03 -8.90
C THR A 549 -14.78 24.60 -10.18
N SER A 550 -14.22 23.57 -10.79
CA SER A 550 -14.66 22.74 -11.91
C SER A 550 -16.15 22.77 -12.30
N THR A 551 -16.44 23.34 -13.47
CA THR A 551 -17.37 22.77 -14.47
C THR A 551 -16.87 23.11 -15.88
N PRO A 552 -16.91 22.20 -16.85
CA PRO A 552 -16.39 22.46 -18.19
C PRO A 552 -17.44 23.24 -19.02
N THR A 553 -17.22 24.54 -19.21
CA THR A 553 -17.96 25.33 -20.22
C THR A 553 -16.97 26.10 -21.09
N PRO A 554 -17.16 26.19 -22.42
CA PRO A 554 -16.08 26.65 -23.30
C PRO A 554 -15.97 28.18 -23.40
N THR A 555 -14.71 28.61 -23.37
CA THR A 555 -14.13 29.83 -23.99
C THR A 555 -14.64 31.21 -23.54
N PRO A 556 -13.82 32.01 -22.82
CA PRO A 556 -14.01 33.45 -22.77
C PRO A 556 -13.29 34.15 -23.95
N THR A 557 -14.01 35.07 -24.57
CA THR A 557 -13.54 36.02 -25.59
C THR A 557 -12.52 37.01 -24.99
N PRO A 558 -11.44 37.39 -25.69
CA PRO A 558 -10.41 38.26 -25.11
C PRO A 558 -10.86 39.73 -25.16
N THR A 559 -11.21 40.31 -24.01
CA THR A 559 -11.23 41.77 -23.84
C THR A 559 -9.88 42.24 -23.32
N SER A 560 -9.30 43.22 -24.02
CA SER A 560 -8.00 43.81 -23.78
C SER A 560 -7.89 44.46 -22.40
N ALA A 561 -7.12 43.84 -21.49
CA ALA A 561 -6.60 44.49 -20.30
C ALA A 561 -5.06 44.46 -20.35
N SER A 562 -4.49 45.66 -20.23
CA SER A 562 -3.07 46.04 -20.18
C SER A 562 -2.10 44.94 -19.67
N ALA A 563 -1.09 44.64 -20.50
CA ALA A 563 -0.01 43.68 -20.30
C ALA A 563 1.14 44.26 -19.44
N SER A 564 0.93 44.45 -18.14
CA SER A 564 1.95 45.03 -17.23
C SER A 564 2.86 44.01 -16.52
N GLY A 565 2.91 42.75 -16.98
CA GLY A 565 3.71 41.69 -16.35
C GLY A 565 5.19 41.65 -16.74
N ALA A 566 6.10 41.20 -15.87
CA ALA A 566 7.52 41.03 -16.20
C ALA A 566 7.75 39.79 -17.08
N GLY A 567 8.73 39.84 -17.98
CA GLY A 567 9.11 38.67 -18.79
C GLY A 567 9.84 37.64 -17.94
N THR A 568 9.56 36.36 -18.18
CA THR A 568 10.22 35.22 -17.52
C THR A 568 10.60 34.16 -18.57
N ALA A 569 11.63 33.38 -18.29
CA ALA A 569 12.14 32.34 -19.18
C ALA A 569 12.70 31.14 -18.41
N SER A 570 12.62 29.95 -19.02
CA SER A 570 13.26 28.74 -18.51
C SER A 570 14.76 28.74 -18.79
N GLU A 571 15.48 27.81 -18.14
CA GLU A 571 16.79 27.38 -18.64
C GLU A 571 16.66 26.80 -20.06
N HIS A 572 17.75 26.90 -20.82
CA HIS A 572 17.85 26.37 -22.16
C HIS A 572 18.35 24.92 -22.10
N PHE A 573 17.81 24.05 -22.95
CA PHE A 573 18.41 22.74 -23.21
C PHE A 573 18.61 22.52 -24.70
N THR A 574 19.45 21.53 -25.05
CA THR A 574 19.76 21.20 -26.44
C THR A 574 19.58 19.72 -26.68
N TYR A 575 19.03 19.38 -27.84
CA TYR A 575 19.06 18.02 -28.36
C TYR A 575 19.59 17.97 -29.81
N THR A 576 20.06 16.79 -30.21
CA THR A 576 20.45 16.51 -31.60
C THR A 576 19.40 15.63 -32.27
N VAL A 577 19.03 15.96 -33.51
CA VAL A 577 18.13 15.13 -34.31
C VAL A 577 18.92 13.96 -34.90
N ALA A 578 18.71 12.76 -34.36
CA ALA A 578 19.32 11.55 -34.87
C ALA A 578 18.68 11.10 -36.20
N ARG A 579 19.48 10.49 -37.07
CA ARG A 579 18.96 9.87 -38.29
C ARG A 579 18.12 8.65 -37.92
N ARG A 580 16.81 8.74 -38.13
CA ARG A 580 15.90 7.59 -38.08
C ARG A 580 15.71 6.97 -39.48
N PRO A 581 16.07 5.70 -39.69
CA PRO A 581 15.61 4.91 -40.83
C PRO A 581 14.07 4.95 -40.98
N ARG A 582 13.52 4.47 -42.10
CA ARG A 582 12.05 4.24 -42.29
C ARG A 582 11.58 3.09 -41.36
N ALA A 583 11.68 3.28 -40.05
CA ALA A 583 11.36 2.31 -39.00
C ALA A 583 10.20 2.81 -38.15
N ASP A 584 9.28 1.89 -37.86
CA ASP A 584 8.13 2.06 -36.97
C ASP A 584 8.36 1.42 -35.59
N THR A 585 9.38 0.55 -35.49
CA THR A 585 9.73 -0.22 -34.29
C THR A 585 11.09 0.18 -33.73
N LEU A 586 11.21 0.30 -32.41
CA LEU A 586 12.48 0.48 -31.71
C LEU A 586 12.78 -0.75 -30.86
N VAL A 587 13.99 -1.31 -31.00
CA VAL A 587 14.53 -2.32 -30.08
C VAL A 587 15.36 -1.59 -29.04
N VAL A 588 14.90 -1.56 -27.79
CA VAL A 588 15.66 -1.07 -26.63
C VAL A 588 16.39 -2.26 -26.05
N ALA A 589 17.72 -2.19 -26.01
CA ALA A 589 18.58 -3.27 -25.52
C ALA A 589 19.24 -2.85 -24.22
N GLU A 590 18.93 -3.58 -23.15
CA GLU A 590 19.44 -3.35 -21.80
C GLU A 590 20.15 -4.63 -21.31
N GLU A 591 21.39 -4.81 -21.76
CA GLU A 591 22.24 -5.96 -21.39
C GLU A 591 23.16 -5.68 -20.19
N GLY A 592 23.13 -4.46 -19.64
CA GLY A 592 24.11 -3.97 -18.64
C GLY A 592 25.52 -3.71 -19.21
N ALA A 593 25.73 -4.04 -20.48
CA ALA A 593 26.94 -3.86 -21.27
C ALA A 593 26.55 -3.55 -22.72
N PRO A 594 27.50 -3.12 -23.59
CA PRO A 594 27.21 -2.87 -24.99
C PRO A 594 26.51 -4.06 -25.64
N ALA A 595 25.39 -3.77 -26.30
CA ALA A 595 24.44 -4.81 -26.66
C ALA A 595 24.99 -5.77 -27.74
N THR A 596 24.95 -7.07 -27.47
CA THR A 596 25.49 -8.12 -28.36
C THR A 596 24.41 -8.95 -29.03
N ARG A 597 23.18 -8.95 -28.52
CA ARG A 597 22.11 -9.87 -28.92
C ARG A 597 21.05 -9.23 -29.83
N THR A 598 21.15 -7.94 -30.06
CA THR A 598 20.15 -7.13 -30.80
C THR A 598 19.93 -7.59 -32.24
N ARG A 599 20.92 -8.25 -32.86
CA ARG A 599 20.79 -8.81 -34.21
C ARG A 599 19.64 -9.81 -34.31
N ALA A 600 19.49 -10.70 -33.33
CA ALA A 600 18.41 -11.69 -33.34
C ALA A 600 17.02 -11.04 -33.34
N TYR A 601 16.86 -9.94 -32.60
CA TYR A 601 15.62 -9.16 -32.54
C TYR A 601 15.35 -8.42 -33.85
N VAL A 602 16.35 -7.73 -34.39
CA VAL A 602 16.21 -6.94 -35.63
C VAL A 602 15.93 -7.83 -36.84
N ASP A 603 16.63 -8.96 -36.97
CA ASP A 603 16.42 -9.90 -38.08
C ASP A 603 15.04 -10.56 -37.97
N ALA A 604 14.60 -10.92 -36.76
CA ALA A 604 13.25 -11.44 -36.54
C ALA A 604 12.15 -10.42 -36.84
N LEU A 605 12.33 -9.14 -36.45
CA LEU A 605 11.40 -8.06 -36.80
C LEU A 605 11.34 -7.83 -38.33
N ARG A 606 12.49 -7.86 -39.01
CA ARG A 606 12.56 -7.76 -40.48
C ARG A 606 11.77 -8.89 -41.14
N SER A 607 11.96 -10.11 -40.68
CA SER A 607 11.23 -11.31 -41.13
C SER A 607 9.76 -11.31 -40.71
N ALA A 608 9.38 -10.49 -39.72
CA ALA A 608 8.00 -10.20 -39.34
C ALA A 608 7.36 -9.06 -40.15
N GLY A 609 8.08 -8.47 -41.11
CA GLY A 609 7.60 -7.37 -41.94
C GLY A 609 7.70 -5.99 -41.26
N ARG A 610 8.46 -5.87 -40.16
CA ARG A 610 8.74 -4.60 -39.48
C ARG A 610 10.15 -4.13 -39.74
N THR A 611 10.33 -2.82 -39.76
CA THR A 611 11.65 -2.19 -39.83
C THR A 611 12.00 -1.64 -38.47
N ALA A 612 13.17 -2.04 -37.95
CA ALA A 612 13.59 -1.73 -36.59
C ALA A 612 14.88 -0.90 -36.55
N VAL A 613 15.02 -0.12 -35.48
CA VAL A 613 16.27 0.55 -35.06
C VAL A 613 16.64 0.02 -33.68
N VAL A 614 17.94 -0.05 -33.38
CA VAL A 614 18.43 -0.45 -32.06
C VAL A 614 18.80 0.79 -31.26
N TRP A 615 18.37 0.81 -30.00
CA TRP A 615 18.85 1.70 -28.96
C TRP A 615 19.55 0.89 -27.89
N ASP A 616 20.87 1.01 -27.81
CA ASP A 616 21.68 0.34 -26.78
C ASP A 616 21.79 1.27 -25.56
N VAL A 617 21.18 0.86 -24.46
CA VAL A 617 21.13 1.64 -23.22
C VAL A 617 22.54 1.86 -22.64
N ALA A 618 23.43 0.88 -22.76
CA ALA A 618 24.78 0.96 -22.20
C ALA A 618 25.66 2.01 -22.90
N THR A 619 25.42 2.26 -24.19
CA THR A 619 26.23 3.20 -25.00
C THR A 619 25.54 4.53 -25.26
N GLN A 620 24.20 4.57 -25.24
CA GLN A 620 23.42 5.77 -25.57
C GLN A 620 22.64 6.34 -24.37
N GLY A 621 22.67 5.67 -23.22
CA GLY A 621 21.86 6.02 -22.04
C GLY A 621 20.40 5.61 -22.19
N VAL A 622 19.55 6.00 -21.24
CA VAL A 622 18.12 5.64 -21.25
C VAL A 622 17.38 6.42 -22.34
N PRO A 623 16.56 5.76 -23.18
CA PRO A 623 15.80 6.45 -24.23
C PRO A 623 14.69 7.32 -23.63
N ASP A 624 14.68 8.62 -23.94
CA ASP A 624 13.62 9.52 -23.47
C ASP A 624 12.26 9.19 -24.10
N ALA A 625 11.19 9.30 -23.30
CA ALA A 625 9.84 8.98 -23.74
C ALA A 625 9.35 9.86 -24.90
N LEU A 626 9.63 11.17 -24.88
CA LEU A 626 9.20 12.10 -25.94
C LEU A 626 10.25 12.24 -27.06
N GLY A 627 11.52 12.32 -26.71
CA GLY A 627 12.63 12.47 -27.65
C GLY A 627 12.88 11.24 -28.51
N VAL A 628 12.71 10.04 -27.92
CA VAL A 628 13.10 8.78 -28.55
C VAL A 628 11.89 7.86 -28.74
N LEU A 629 11.25 7.41 -27.66
CA LEU A 629 10.26 6.33 -27.71
C LEU A 629 9.00 6.69 -28.50
N LYS A 630 8.43 7.89 -28.28
CA LYS A 630 7.20 8.40 -28.92
C LYS A 630 7.26 8.44 -30.46
N HIS A 631 8.46 8.37 -31.05
CA HIS A 631 8.64 8.33 -32.50
C HIS A 631 8.41 6.95 -33.12
N PHE A 632 8.15 5.94 -32.29
CA PHE A 632 7.92 4.57 -32.69
C PHE A 632 6.55 4.12 -32.20
N GLY A 633 5.78 3.48 -33.09
CA GLY A 633 4.47 2.93 -32.75
C GLY A 633 4.56 1.66 -31.90
N THR A 634 5.74 1.03 -31.88
CA THR A 634 6.01 -0.16 -31.06
C THR A 634 7.44 -0.12 -30.56
N VAL A 635 7.63 -0.45 -29.28
CA VAL A 635 8.93 -0.67 -28.65
C VAL A 635 9.06 -2.14 -28.30
N VAL A 636 10.21 -2.73 -28.58
CA VAL A 636 10.61 -4.05 -28.11
C VAL A 636 11.73 -3.84 -27.10
N HIS A 637 11.46 -4.08 -25.82
CA HIS A 637 12.46 -4.01 -24.78
C HIS A 637 13.01 -5.41 -24.52
N TYR A 638 14.34 -5.55 -24.63
CA TYR A 638 15.05 -6.74 -24.21
C TYR A 638 15.90 -6.41 -22.97
N SER A 639 15.51 -6.99 -21.84
CA SER A 639 16.31 -6.99 -20.61
C SER A 639 17.13 -8.28 -20.56
N GLY A 640 18.46 -8.18 -20.55
CA GLY A 640 19.34 -9.35 -20.42
C GLY A 640 19.26 -10.00 -19.03
N ALA A 641 20.22 -10.87 -18.71
CA ALA A 641 20.31 -11.55 -17.41
C ALA A 641 20.17 -10.64 -16.17
N PRO A 642 20.69 -9.40 -16.14
CA PRO A 642 20.52 -8.51 -14.99
C PRO A 642 19.08 -8.06 -14.74
N GLY A 643 18.18 -8.25 -15.70
CA GLY A 643 16.82 -7.71 -15.66
C GLY A 643 16.75 -6.22 -16.04
N PRO A 644 15.54 -5.65 -16.02
CA PRO A 644 15.30 -4.28 -16.46
C PRO A 644 15.76 -3.24 -15.42
N GLY A 645 16.30 -2.11 -15.89
CA GLY A 645 16.69 -0.98 -15.05
C GLY A 645 15.53 -0.02 -14.75
N ASN A 646 15.48 0.52 -13.53
CA ASN A 646 14.43 1.45 -13.07
C ASN A 646 14.23 2.64 -14.03
N ALA A 647 15.30 3.34 -14.40
CA ALA A 647 15.19 4.50 -15.28
C ALA A 647 14.61 4.14 -16.66
N THR A 648 14.95 2.97 -17.21
CA THR A 648 14.38 2.46 -18.46
C THR A 648 12.90 2.15 -18.28
N GLN A 649 12.53 1.48 -17.20
CA GLN A 649 11.13 1.17 -16.90
C GLN A 649 10.26 2.42 -16.76
N LEU A 650 10.75 3.47 -16.08
CA LEU A 650 10.00 4.73 -15.97
C LEU A 650 9.76 5.39 -17.33
N ARG A 651 10.70 5.28 -18.29
CA ARG A 651 10.51 5.79 -19.66
C ARG A 651 9.57 4.92 -20.48
N LEU A 652 9.62 3.60 -20.34
CA LEU A 652 8.67 2.67 -20.96
C LEU A 652 7.25 2.89 -20.43
N ARG A 653 7.10 3.12 -19.12
CA ARG A 653 5.85 3.50 -18.47
C ARG A 653 5.28 4.80 -19.01
N ALA A 654 6.11 5.85 -19.12
CA ALA A 654 5.68 7.11 -19.73
C ALA A 654 5.29 6.94 -21.21
N TYR A 655 6.02 6.10 -21.96
CA TYR A 655 5.67 5.76 -23.34
C TYR A 655 4.32 5.04 -23.45
N LEU A 656 4.03 4.09 -22.57
CA LEU A 656 2.72 3.42 -22.51
C LEU A 656 1.62 4.40 -22.11
N ASN A 657 1.88 5.32 -21.18
CA ASN A 657 0.93 6.36 -20.78
C ASN A 657 0.55 7.29 -21.96
N GLU A 658 1.46 7.47 -22.93
CA GLU A 658 1.23 8.22 -24.16
C GLU A 658 0.51 7.40 -25.26
N GLY A 659 0.10 6.16 -24.95
CA GLY A 659 -0.55 5.25 -25.89
C GLY A 659 0.40 4.40 -26.72
N GLY A 660 1.67 4.32 -26.32
CA GLY A 660 2.66 3.42 -26.91
C GLY A 660 2.30 1.95 -26.77
N ARG A 661 3.00 1.08 -27.52
CA ARG A 661 2.83 -0.37 -27.48
C ARG A 661 4.16 -1.06 -27.21
N LEU A 662 4.18 -1.99 -26.28
CA LEU A 662 5.42 -2.59 -25.77
C LEU A 662 5.41 -4.11 -25.94
N ILE A 663 6.52 -4.64 -26.43
CA ILE A 663 6.89 -6.04 -26.27
C ILE A 663 8.05 -6.07 -25.29
N GLU A 664 7.84 -6.62 -24.10
CA GLU A 664 8.86 -6.78 -23.06
C GLU A 664 9.34 -8.24 -23.10
N ALA A 665 10.64 -8.47 -23.15
CA ALA A 665 11.20 -9.82 -23.22
C ALA A 665 12.46 -9.96 -22.35
N GLY A 666 12.47 -10.99 -21.50
CA GLY A 666 13.62 -11.34 -20.68
C GLY A 666 13.22 -12.28 -19.55
N GLU A 667 14.18 -13.04 -19.00
CA GLU A 667 13.91 -13.99 -17.92
C GLU A 667 13.46 -13.29 -16.62
N GLN A 668 13.90 -12.05 -16.39
CA GLN A 668 13.53 -11.22 -15.23
C GLN A 668 12.52 -10.12 -15.58
N ALA A 669 12.02 -10.09 -16.81
CA ALA A 669 11.05 -9.09 -17.24
C ALA A 669 9.72 -9.26 -16.49
N GLY A 670 9.10 -8.15 -16.07
CA GLY A 670 7.86 -8.15 -15.30
C GLY A 670 7.99 -8.56 -13.82
N GLY A 671 9.21 -8.69 -13.30
CA GLY A 671 9.47 -8.79 -11.86
C GLY A 671 9.63 -7.42 -11.18
N SER A 672 9.92 -7.43 -9.87
CA SER A 672 10.14 -6.22 -9.06
C SER A 672 11.41 -5.46 -9.46
N VAL A 673 11.39 -4.13 -9.28
CA VAL A 673 12.45 -3.19 -9.64
C VAL A 673 12.79 -2.29 -8.44
N ASP A 674 14.08 -2.04 -8.20
CA ASP A 674 14.53 -1.10 -7.15
C ASP A 674 14.37 0.35 -7.60
N LEU A 675 13.49 1.09 -6.93
CA LEU A 675 13.24 2.52 -7.15
C LEU A 675 14.37 3.40 -6.59
N GLY A 676 15.30 2.83 -5.83
CA GLY A 676 16.41 3.50 -5.17
C GLY A 676 16.34 3.32 -3.66
N GLY A 677 17.50 3.07 -3.02
CA GLY A 677 17.58 2.89 -1.57
C GLY A 677 17.09 1.53 -1.06
N GLY A 678 16.89 0.55 -1.95
CA GLY A 678 16.38 -0.79 -1.60
C GLY A 678 14.86 -0.91 -1.66
N ASN A 679 14.17 0.08 -2.22
CA ASN A 679 12.72 0.12 -2.33
C ASN A 679 12.28 -0.63 -3.59
N LEU A 680 11.95 -1.92 -3.46
CA LEU A 680 11.44 -2.73 -4.56
C LEU A 680 9.96 -2.43 -4.83
N SER A 681 9.58 -2.31 -6.09
CA SER A 681 8.19 -2.21 -6.55
C SER A 681 7.98 -3.09 -7.79
N ASP A 682 6.84 -3.75 -7.87
CA ASP A 682 6.38 -4.50 -9.04
C ASP A 682 5.17 -3.86 -9.73
N ASP A 683 4.79 -2.62 -9.38
CA ASP A 683 3.69 -1.84 -9.99
C ASP A 683 3.76 -1.85 -11.52
N PHE A 684 4.96 -1.78 -12.10
CA PHE A 684 5.10 -1.83 -13.55
C PHE A 684 4.69 -3.19 -14.12
N GLY A 685 5.12 -4.28 -13.49
CA GLY A 685 4.69 -5.64 -13.83
C GLY A 685 3.19 -5.82 -13.69
N GLN A 686 2.65 -5.45 -12.53
CA GLN A 686 1.24 -5.64 -12.20
C GLN A 686 0.31 -4.74 -13.02
N TYR A 687 0.57 -3.42 -13.03
CA TYR A 687 -0.39 -2.43 -13.54
C TYR A 687 -0.24 -2.16 -15.04
N TRP A 688 0.93 -2.45 -15.64
CA TRP A 688 1.19 -2.15 -17.06
C TRP A 688 1.45 -3.39 -17.91
N LEU A 689 2.14 -4.39 -17.36
CA LEU A 689 2.44 -5.62 -18.09
C LEU A 689 1.41 -6.74 -17.86
N GLY A 690 0.56 -6.58 -16.84
CA GLY A 690 -0.52 -7.51 -16.52
C GLY A 690 -0.05 -8.78 -15.80
N ALA A 691 1.18 -8.78 -15.28
CA ALA A 691 1.76 -9.88 -14.52
C ALA A 691 1.63 -9.59 -13.02
N PHE A 692 0.79 -10.35 -12.32
CA PHE A 692 0.59 -10.20 -10.88
C PHE A 692 1.81 -10.66 -10.09
N SER A 693 2.40 -11.78 -10.54
CA SER A 693 3.57 -12.37 -9.92
C SER A 693 4.56 -12.82 -11.01
N HIS A 694 5.83 -12.93 -10.62
CA HIS A 694 6.91 -13.48 -11.45
C HIS A 694 7.55 -14.67 -10.71
N THR A 695 7.61 -15.83 -11.37
CA THR A 695 8.23 -17.05 -10.83
C THR A 695 9.27 -17.61 -11.81
N PRO A 696 10.54 -17.79 -11.40
CA PRO A 696 11.54 -18.48 -12.21
C PRO A 696 11.18 -19.96 -12.43
N THR A 697 11.18 -20.39 -13.70
CA THR A 697 10.75 -21.72 -14.14
C THR A 697 11.86 -22.40 -14.97
N PRO A 698 12.75 -23.18 -14.33
CA PRO A 698 13.78 -23.93 -15.05
C PRO A 698 13.19 -25.08 -15.87
N GLY A 699 13.91 -25.53 -16.89
CA GLY A 699 13.53 -26.70 -17.69
C GLY A 699 12.55 -26.43 -18.84
N ALA A 700 12.29 -25.15 -19.16
CA ALA A 700 11.57 -24.77 -20.36
C ALA A 700 12.31 -25.25 -21.63
N THR A 701 11.63 -26.06 -22.44
CA THR A 701 12.17 -26.62 -23.71
C THR A 701 11.40 -26.14 -24.94
N GLY A 702 10.31 -25.43 -24.74
CA GLY A 702 9.50 -24.85 -25.81
C GLY A 702 8.50 -23.85 -25.28
N PHE A 703 7.86 -23.13 -26.19
CA PHE A 703 6.80 -22.18 -25.89
C PHE A 703 5.66 -22.37 -26.88
N THR A 704 4.44 -22.51 -26.36
CA THR A 704 3.20 -22.57 -27.13
C THR A 704 2.34 -21.36 -26.80
N GLY A 705 2.04 -20.55 -27.81
CA GLY A 705 1.21 -19.35 -27.64
C GLY A 705 -0.26 -19.71 -27.40
N SER A 706 -0.91 -18.95 -26.52
CA SER A 706 -2.35 -19.01 -26.22
C SER A 706 -3.00 -17.64 -26.36
N GLY A 707 -4.33 -17.59 -26.34
CA GLY A 707 -5.08 -16.33 -26.40
C GLY A 707 -4.62 -15.44 -27.56
N PRO A 708 -4.10 -14.22 -27.31
CA PRO A 708 -3.61 -13.34 -28.36
C PRO A 708 -2.47 -13.91 -29.22
N LEU A 709 -1.69 -14.86 -28.72
CA LEU A 709 -0.58 -15.51 -29.44
C LEU A 709 -0.91 -16.92 -29.95
N ALA A 710 -2.19 -17.32 -29.91
CA ALA A 710 -2.64 -18.65 -30.30
C ALA A 710 -2.12 -19.08 -31.69
N GLY A 711 -1.73 -20.35 -31.80
CA GLY A 711 -1.23 -20.95 -33.05
C GLY A 711 0.27 -20.76 -33.31
N PHE A 712 1.04 -20.32 -32.31
CA PHE A 712 2.51 -20.42 -32.32
C PHE A 712 2.96 -21.59 -31.45
N SER A 713 3.99 -22.29 -31.88
CA SER A 713 4.75 -23.26 -31.10
C SER A 713 6.20 -23.22 -31.57
N GLY A 714 7.16 -23.16 -30.65
CA GLY A 714 8.59 -23.14 -30.97
C GLY A 714 9.43 -23.78 -29.86
N ALA A 715 10.59 -24.33 -30.23
CA ALA A 715 11.54 -24.90 -29.27
C ALA A 715 12.36 -23.78 -28.59
N LEU A 716 12.60 -23.93 -27.29
CA LEU A 716 13.44 -23.06 -26.47
C LEU A 716 14.72 -23.81 -26.05
N GLY A 717 15.79 -23.06 -25.86
CA GLY A 717 17.05 -23.58 -25.31
C GLY A 717 18.04 -22.47 -24.95
N ASP A 718 19.24 -22.88 -24.58
CA ASP A 718 20.30 -21.95 -24.20
C ASP A 718 20.70 -21.03 -25.36
N ALA A 719 20.87 -19.75 -25.06
CA ALA A 719 21.50 -18.80 -25.97
C ALA A 719 23.00 -18.69 -25.64
N PRO A 720 23.88 -18.34 -26.60
CA PRO A 720 25.31 -18.23 -26.35
C PRO A 720 25.62 -17.28 -25.16
N GLY A 721 26.18 -17.80 -24.07
CA GLY A 721 26.47 -17.01 -22.87
C GLY A 721 25.25 -16.56 -22.04
N HIS A 722 24.07 -17.16 -22.29
CA HIS A 722 22.83 -16.90 -21.56
C HIS A 722 22.02 -18.20 -21.48
N PRO A 723 22.26 -19.04 -20.45
CA PRO A 723 21.50 -20.27 -20.26
C PRO A 723 20.04 -19.96 -19.96
N LEU A 724 19.11 -20.81 -20.42
CA LEU A 724 17.69 -20.67 -20.09
C LEU A 724 17.38 -21.38 -18.77
N ASP A 725 17.87 -20.84 -17.66
CA ASP A 725 17.75 -21.46 -16.34
C ASP A 725 16.73 -20.77 -15.43
N ARG A 726 16.17 -19.63 -15.84
CA ARG A 726 15.27 -18.79 -15.03
C ARG A 726 14.11 -18.21 -15.83
N ALA A 727 13.60 -18.94 -16.82
CA ALA A 727 12.44 -18.49 -17.62
C ALA A 727 11.30 -18.02 -16.70
N GLY A 728 10.81 -16.79 -16.89
CA GLY A 728 9.74 -16.21 -16.10
C GLY A 728 8.39 -16.84 -16.44
N ALA A 729 7.71 -17.37 -15.43
CA ALA A 729 6.30 -17.70 -15.49
C ALA A 729 5.50 -16.69 -14.67
N TYR A 730 4.30 -16.39 -15.13
CA TYR A 730 3.47 -15.33 -14.58
C TYR A 730 2.10 -15.86 -14.20
N GLU A 731 1.58 -15.35 -13.09
CA GLU A 731 0.14 -15.21 -12.89
C GLU A 731 -0.33 -13.91 -13.53
N VAL A 732 -1.56 -13.94 -14.03
CA VAL A 732 -2.16 -12.81 -14.73
C VAL A 732 -2.87 -11.91 -13.72
N THR A 733 -2.64 -10.60 -13.74
CA THR A 733 -3.29 -9.63 -12.84
C THR A 733 -4.81 -9.79 -12.82
N SER A 734 -5.44 -10.03 -13.98
CA SER A 734 -6.89 -10.26 -14.06
C SER A 734 -7.41 -11.56 -13.41
N GLU A 735 -6.54 -12.51 -13.08
CA GLU A 735 -6.93 -13.69 -12.30
C GLU A 735 -7.01 -13.38 -10.80
N GLN A 736 -6.32 -12.33 -10.32
CA GLN A 736 -6.32 -11.87 -8.92
C GLN A 736 -7.19 -10.63 -8.69
N LEU A 737 -7.20 -9.72 -9.67
CA LEU A 737 -8.02 -8.50 -9.73
C LEU A 737 -9.00 -8.64 -10.91
N PRO A 738 -10.19 -9.23 -10.70
CA PRO A 738 -11.12 -9.53 -11.78
C PRO A 738 -11.52 -8.28 -12.58
N PRO A 739 -11.50 -8.30 -13.93
CA PRO A 739 -11.80 -7.12 -14.75
C PRO A 739 -13.20 -6.52 -14.57
N ASP A 740 -14.16 -7.29 -14.06
CA ASP A 740 -15.50 -6.77 -13.74
C ASP A 740 -15.48 -5.78 -12.57
N THR A 741 -14.49 -5.92 -11.67
CA THR A 741 -14.24 -5.01 -10.54
C THR A 741 -13.10 -4.04 -10.85
N TYR A 742 -12.04 -4.51 -11.50
CA TYR A 742 -10.80 -3.77 -11.78
C TYR A 742 -10.48 -3.73 -13.30
N PRO A 743 -11.33 -3.10 -14.13
CA PRO A 743 -11.20 -3.12 -15.59
C PRO A 743 -9.89 -2.50 -16.12
N GLN A 744 -9.26 -1.62 -15.34
CA GLN A 744 -7.97 -1.00 -15.66
C GLN A 744 -6.81 -2.00 -15.71
N PHE A 745 -6.94 -3.15 -15.03
CA PHE A 745 -5.91 -4.20 -14.99
C PHE A 745 -6.23 -5.40 -15.89
N ALA A 746 -7.09 -5.19 -16.89
CA ALA A 746 -7.46 -6.22 -17.87
C ALA A 746 -6.22 -6.80 -18.59
N SER A 747 -5.97 -8.08 -18.36
CA SER A 747 -4.81 -8.83 -18.85
C SER A 747 -5.20 -10.29 -19.10
N ALA A 748 -4.41 -10.99 -19.93
CA ALA A 748 -4.67 -12.37 -20.31
C ALA A 748 -3.37 -13.16 -20.48
N GLY A 749 -3.43 -14.43 -20.12
CA GLY A 749 -2.35 -15.38 -20.38
C GLY A 749 -2.14 -15.62 -21.87
N ALA A 750 -0.92 -15.42 -22.35
CA ALA A 750 -0.56 -15.37 -23.76
C ALA A 750 0.30 -16.56 -24.23
N GLY A 751 0.68 -17.47 -23.35
CA GLY A 751 1.28 -18.75 -23.74
C GLY A 751 1.86 -19.52 -22.59
N ARG A 752 2.32 -20.74 -22.86
CA ARG A 752 2.84 -21.67 -21.85
C ARG A 752 4.14 -22.30 -22.31
N PHE A 753 4.99 -22.65 -21.36
CA PHE A 753 6.19 -23.42 -21.62
C PHE A 753 5.86 -24.90 -21.86
N ALA A 754 6.66 -25.54 -22.71
CA ALA A 754 6.73 -26.98 -22.89
C ALA A 754 7.94 -27.55 -22.14
N GLY A 755 7.88 -28.83 -21.75
CA GLY A 755 8.89 -29.46 -20.90
C GLY A 755 8.77 -29.07 -19.42
N THR A 756 7.89 -28.12 -19.11
CA THR A 756 7.49 -27.75 -17.77
C THR A 756 6.08 -28.28 -17.53
N ALA A 757 5.86 -28.97 -16.42
CA ALA A 757 4.49 -29.16 -15.95
C ALA A 757 3.98 -27.82 -15.43
N ASP A 758 2.73 -27.47 -15.72
CA ASP A 758 2.03 -26.47 -14.91
C ASP A 758 1.99 -27.07 -13.50
N PRO A 759 2.70 -26.48 -12.52
CA PRO A 759 2.80 -27.09 -11.22
C PRO A 759 1.39 -27.31 -10.63
N TYR A 760 0.40 -26.50 -10.98
CA TYR A 760 -0.95 -26.50 -10.39
C TYR A 760 -2.02 -27.28 -11.18
N ALA A 761 -1.68 -27.99 -12.26
CA ALA A 761 -2.63 -28.85 -12.97
C ALA A 761 -2.90 -30.17 -12.23
N PRO A 762 -4.02 -30.90 -12.46
CA PRO A 762 -4.24 -32.23 -11.90
C PRO A 762 -3.05 -33.18 -12.15
N TYR A 763 -2.73 -34.02 -11.17
CA TYR A 763 -1.60 -34.95 -11.28
C TYR A 763 -1.88 -36.04 -12.30
N ALA A 764 -3.08 -36.60 -12.28
CA ALA A 764 -3.59 -37.57 -13.24
C ALA A 764 -4.99 -37.18 -13.71
N GLY A 765 -5.37 -37.67 -14.89
CA GLY A 765 -6.69 -37.42 -15.47
C GLY A 765 -7.05 -35.94 -15.59
N ALA A 766 -8.29 -35.58 -15.22
CA ALA A 766 -8.84 -34.23 -15.44
C ALA A 766 -9.40 -33.57 -14.17
N GLY A 767 -9.51 -34.32 -13.06
CA GLY A 767 -10.03 -33.84 -11.79
C GLY A 767 -8.98 -33.86 -10.70
N MET A 768 -9.14 -32.99 -9.71
CA MET A 768 -8.43 -33.04 -8.43
C MET A 768 -9.33 -32.46 -7.35
N ALA A 769 -9.06 -32.77 -6.09
CA ALA A 769 -9.65 -32.03 -4.97
C ALA A 769 -8.75 -30.83 -4.66
N ALA A 770 -9.33 -29.68 -4.37
CA ALA A 770 -8.57 -28.49 -4.00
C ALA A 770 -9.23 -27.69 -2.90
N ALA A 771 -8.40 -27.12 -2.04
CA ALA A 771 -8.72 -26.07 -1.10
C ALA A 771 -7.84 -24.86 -1.43
N VAL A 772 -8.40 -23.88 -2.14
CA VAL A 772 -7.69 -22.62 -2.46
C VAL A 772 -7.43 -21.82 -1.20
N HIS A 773 -6.40 -20.99 -1.17
CA HIS A 773 -6.15 -20.16 0.00
C HIS A 773 -7.30 -19.16 0.23
N THR A 774 -7.70 -19.04 1.49
CA THR A 774 -8.45 -17.92 2.04
C THR A 774 -7.99 -17.77 3.48
N ASP A 775 -7.79 -16.54 3.87
CA ASP A 775 -7.48 -16.09 5.23
C ASP A 775 -8.45 -16.70 6.26
N ASP A 776 -7.94 -16.98 7.47
CA ASP A 776 -8.70 -17.46 8.65
C ASP A 776 -9.59 -18.70 8.38
N ALA A 777 -9.05 -19.75 7.74
CA ALA A 777 -9.87 -20.89 7.29
C ALA A 777 -9.33 -22.28 7.68
N TYR A 778 -10.21 -23.11 8.26
CA TYR A 778 -9.96 -24.53 8.50
C TYR A 778 -10.84 -25.39 7.60
N LYS A 779 -10.23 -25.95 6.56
CA LYS A 779 -10.91 -26.66 5.46
C LYS A 779 -10.65 -28.15 5.60
N ARG A 780 -11.67 -29.00 5.55
CA ARG A 780 -11.50 -30.45 5.76
C ARG A 780 -12.07 -31.27 4.62
N LEU A 781 -11.32 -32.29 4.21
CA LEU A 781 -11.77 -33.32 3.28
C LEU A 781 -11.68 -34.68 3.97
N THR A 782 -12.82 -35.25 4.35
CA THR A 782 -12.90 -36.43 5.23
C THR A 782 -13.36 -37.70 4.52
N ARG A 783 -12.80 -38.86 4.90
CA ARG A 783 -13.22 -40.19 4.43
C ARG A 783 -13.15 -41.22 5.56
N THR A 784 -14.18 -42.06 5.69
CA THR A 784 -14.13 -43.24 6.56
C THR A 784 -13.53 -44.43 5.80
N VAL A 785 -12.59 -45.13 6.44
CA VAL A 785 -11.90 -46.32 5.94
C VAL A 785 -12.24 -47.51 6.82
N ASP A 786 -12.68 -48.62 6.21
CA ASP A 786 -12.96 -49.88 6.90
C ASP A 786 -11.72 -50.80 6.86
N LEU A 787 -11.11 -51.02 8.02
CA LEU A 787 -9.98 -51.94 8.21
C LEU A 787 -10.36 -53.16 9.07
N THR A 788 -11.65 -53.43 9.29
CA THR A 788 -12.12 -54.53 10.16
C THR A 788 -11.61 -55.92 9.74
N GLY A 789 -11.40 -56.12 8.43
CA GLY A 789 -10.82 -57.34 7.86
C GLY A 789 -9.31 -57.28 7.58
N VAL A 790 -8.61 -56.23 8.00
CA VAL A 790 -7.20 -55.97 7.68
C VAL A 790 -6.34 -56.10 8.93
N THR A 791 -5.19 -56.76 8.83
CA THR A 791 -4.23 -56.88 9.93
C THR A 791 -3.10 -55.86 9.80
N ALA A 792 -2.43 -55.52 10.90
CA ALA A 792 -1.27 -54.63 10.85
C ALA A 792 -0.12 -55.21 9.98
N ALA A 793 -0.05 -56.55 9.82
CA ALA A 793 0.93 -57.19 8.94
C ALA A 793 0.71 -56.85 7.46
N ASP A 794 -0.52 -56.50 7.09
CA ASP A 794 -0.86 -56.04 5.74
C ASP A 794 -0.39 -54.59 5.48
N ARG A 795 0.11 -53.88 6.50
CA ARG A 795 0.61 -52.50 6.41
C ARG A 795 -0.34 -51.55 5.69
N PRO A 796 -1.61 -51.41 6.15
CA PRO A 796 -2.56 -50.51 5.53
C PRO A 796 -2.06 -49.06 5.55
N ALA A 797 -2.18 -48.34 4.44
CA ALA A 797 -1.76 -46.93 4.35
C ALA A 797 -2.66 -46.12 3.42
N LEU A 798 -2.84 -44.83 3.71
CA LEU A 798 -3.43 -43.89 2.76
C LEU A 798 -2.31 -43.26 1.92
N ARG A 799 -2.35 -43.45 0.61
CA ARG A 799 -1.38 -42.87 -0.33
C ARG A 799 -2.09 -41.88 -1.25
N THR A 800 -1.56 -40.67 -1.40
CA THR A 800 -2.14 -39.63 -2.27
C THR A 800 -1.03 -38.85 -2.98
N ARG A 801 -1.39 -38.22 -4.10
CA ARG A 801 -0.61 -37.15 -4.71
C ARG A 801 -1.09 -35.85 -4.12
N LEU A 802 -0.15 -35.05 -3.62
CA LEU A 802 -0.46 -33.80 -2.94
C LEU A 802 0.47 -32.71 -3.46
N LEU A 803 -0.11 -31.56 -3.77
CA LEU A 803 0.60 -30.31 -3.96
C LEU A 803 0.11 -29.35 -2.89
N TRP A 804 1.03 -28.76 -2.16
CA TRP A 804 0.73 -27.66 -1.27
C TRP A 804 1.61 -26.48 -1.68
N ASP A 805 0.98 -25.32 -1.83
CA ASP A 805 1.63 -24.04 -1.97
C ASP A 805 0.98 -23.13 -0.95
N THR A 806 1.60 -23.16 0.21
CA THR A 806 1.05 -22.64 1.45
C THR A 806 2.05 -21.65 2.01
N GLU A 807 1.59 -20.70 2.80
CA GLU A 807 2.52 -19.85 3.52
C GLU A 807 3.42 -20.69 4.44
N ARG A 808 4.75 -20.61 4.24
CA ARG A 808 5.70 -21.53 4.86
C ARG A 808 5.79 -21.31 6.36
N GLY A 809 5.24 -22.25 7.11
CA GLY A 809 5.28 -22.32 8.57
C GLY A 809 3.96 -21.93 9.24
N TYR A 810 2.96 -21.51 8.46
CA TYR A 810 1.74 -20.81 8.92
C TYR A 810 0.46 -21.41 8.40
N ASP A 811 0.51 -21.72 7.13
CA ASP A 811 -0.53 -22.49 6.51
C ASP A 811 -0.14 -23.97 6.61
N HIS A 812 -1.02 -24.79 7.16
CA HIS A 812 -0.73 -26.19 7.48
C HIS A 812 -1.66 -27.16 6.77
N VAL A 813 -1.07 -28.19 6.15
CA VAL A 813 -1.81 -29.35 5.66
C VAL A 813 -1.64 -30.51 6.62
N LEU A 814 -2.74 -31.09 7.08
CA LEU A 814 -2.77 -32.18 8.05
C LEU A 814 -3.44 -33.40 7.44
N LEU A 815 -2.96 -34.60 7.81
CA LEU A 815 -3.80 -35.79 7.74
C LEU A 815 -4.21 -36.18 9.16
N GLU A 816 -5.43 -35.83 9.54
CA GLU A 816 -6.03 -36.17 10.82
C GLU A 816 -6.67 -37.57 10.76
N ALA A 817 -6.72 -38.29 11.89
CA ALA A 817 -7.35 -39.59 12.01
C ALA A 817 -8.00 -39.79 13.39
N HIS A 818 -9.15 -40.47 13.45
CA HIS A 818 -9.84 -40.89 14.68
C HIS A 818 -10.72 -42.12 14.47
N THR A 819 -11.11 -42.82 15.55
CA THR A 819 -11.90 -44.06 15.48
C THR A 819 -13.42 -43.84 15.58
N GLY A 820 -13.87 -42.58 15.58
CA GLY A 820 -15.24 -42.19 15.95
C GLY A 820 -15.38 -41.80 17.43
N ALA A 821 -14.29 -41.88 18.20
CA ALA A 821 -14.18 -41.37 19.56
C ALA A 821 -13.39 -40.05 19.57
N ASP A 822 -13.21 -39.45 20.75
CA ASP A 822 -12.40 -38.24 20.92
C ASP A 822 -10.88 -38.57 20.96
N ASP A 823 -10.42 -39.39 20.01
CA ASP A 823 -9.06 -39.92 19.92
C ASP A 823 -8.28 -39.39 18.70
N TRP A 824 -8.54 -38.12 18.37
CA TRP A 824 -7.95 -37.42 17.22
C TRP A 824 -6.42 -37.35 17.30
N THR A 825 -5.74 -37.70 16.21
CA THR A 825 -4.30 -37.45 16.00
C THR A 825 -4.02 -37.00 14.55
N THR A 826 -2.89 -36.36 14.30
CA THR A 826 -2.36 -36.20 12.93
C THR A 826 -1.27 -37.23 12.66
N LEU A 827 -1.23 -37.76 11.43
CA LEU A 827 -0.34 -38.85 11.05
C LEU A 827 0.93 -38.33 10.35
N PRO A 828 2.12 -38.88 10.65
CA PRO A 828 3.33 -38.58 9.90
C PRO A 828 3.28 -39.25 8.52
N GLU A 829 3.82 -38.55 7.53
CA GLU A 829 4.06 -39.05 6.19
C GLU A 829 5.34 -39.90 6.17
N ALA A 830 5.26 -41.09 5.56
CA ALA A 830 6.27 -42.13 5.61
C ALA A 830 7.59 -41.76 4.91
N GLY A 831 7.58 -40.86 3.93
CA GLY A 831 8.74 -40.28 3.27
C GLY A 831 9.39 -39.10 4.02
N GLY A 832 8.84 -38.70 5.16
CA GLY A 832 9.34 -37.59 5.97
C GLY A 832 8.97 -36.21 5.45
N ALA A 833 7.94 -36.10 4.59
CA ALA A 833 7.47 -34.80 4.10
C ALA A 833 6.79 -33.97 5.20
N THR A 834 6.05 -34.63 6.10
CA THR A 834 5.48 -33.97 7.27
C THR A 834 6.53 -33.76 8.34
N SER A 835 6.39 -32.67 9.08
CA SER A 835 7.19 -32.39 10.25
C SER A 835 6.33 -32.39 11.51
N ALA A 836 6.88 -32.92 12.60
CA ALA A 836 6.36 -32.69 13.96
C ALA A 836 6.79 -31.32 14.51
N ALA A 837 7.47 -30.49 13.71
CA ALA A 837 7.71 -29.10 14.06
C ALA A 837 6.36 -28.42 14.29
N VAL A 838 6.16 -27.97 15.53
CA VAL A 838 4.98 -27.20 15.89
C VAL A 838 4.94 -25.93 15.05
N PRO A 839 3.75 -25.49 14.60
CA PRO A 839 3.60 -24.16 14.06
C PRO A 839 4.18 -23.20 15.09
N ALA A 840 5.00 -22.25 14.65
CA ALA A 840 5.36 -21.18 15.55
C ALA A 840 4.09 -20.42 16.03
N GLU A 841 2.95 -20.69 15.38
CA GLU A 841 1.59 -20.16 15.59
C GLU A 841 0.90 -20.74 16.77
N CYS A 842 1.12 -22.02 16.98
CA CYS A 842 0.70 -22.68 18.17
C CYS A 842 1.42 -22.09 19.39
N GLY A 843 2.73 -21.85 19.28
CA GLY A 843 3.53 -21.28 20.38
C GLY A 843 3.19 -19.83 20.68
N ALA A 844 2.58 -19.13 19.74
CA ALA A 844 2.14 -17.75 19.88
C ALA A 844 0.63 -17.61 20.18
N GLY A 845 -0.10 -18.73 20.28
CA GLY A 845 -1.50 -18.80 20.76
C GLY A 845 -2.55 -18.70 19.66
N PHE A 846 -2.37 -17.81 18.70
CA PHE A 846 -3.45 -17.46 17.77
C PHE A 846 -3.94 -18.55 16.81
N LEU A 847 -3.11 -19.48 16.31
CA LEU A 847 -3.63 -20.48 15.36
C LEU A 847 -4.55 -21.42 16.13
N ILE A 848 -4.29 -21.59 17.43
CA ILE A 848 -5.20 -22.27 18.37
C ILE A 848 -6.38 -21.38 18.81
N GLU A 849 -6.26 -20.05 18.84
CA GLU A 849 -7.39 -19.16 19.14
C GLU A 849 -8.36 -19.04 17.96
N ASP A 850 -7.80 -18.88 16.75
CA ASP A 850 -8.51 -18.87 15.48
C ASP A 850 -9.05 -20.26 15.15
N HIS A 851 -8.32 -21.31 15.53
CA HIS A 851 -8.74 -22.70 15.35
C HIS A 851 -8.59 -23.56 16.61
N PRO A 852 -9.51 -23.42 17.58
CA PRO A 852 -9.47 -24.14 18.86
C PRO A 852 -9.43 -25.67 18.75
N TRP A 853 -9.88 -26.21 17.62
CA TRP A 853 -9.81 -27.64 17.31
C TRP A 853 -8.38 -28.20 17.31
N LEU A 854 -7.38 -27.38 17.01
CA LEU A 854 -5.98 -27.81 16.99
C LEU A 854 -5.46 -28.28 18.36
N LYS A 855 -6.17 -27.97 19.47
CA LYS A 855 -5.87 -28.45 20.83
C LYS A 855 -5.90 -29.98 20.97
N HIS A 856 -6.43 -30.70 19.99
CA HIS A 856 -6.33 -32.16 19.91
C HIS A 856 -4.90 -32.64 19.63
N TYR A 857 -4.11 -31.84 18.91
CA TYR A 857 -2.77 -32.21 18.40
C TYR A 857 -1.65 -31.36 18.98
N LEU A 858 -1.99 -30.18 19.48
CA LEU A 858 -1.05 -29.15 19.86
C LEU A 858 -1.42 -28.61 21.25
N THR A 859 -0.43 -28.50 22.14
CA THR A 859 -0.63 -27.92 23.48
C THR A 859 0.23 -26.67 23.62
N PRO A 860 -0.36 -25.48 23.81
CA PRO A 860 0.39 -24.29 24.20
C PRO A 860 1.13 -24.52 25.53
N ASP A 861 2.41 -24.17 25.61
CA ASP A 861 3.20 -24.18 26.85
C ASP A 861 3.88 -22.81 27.05
N THR A 862 4.27 -22.49 28.27
CA THR A 862 4.78 -21.19 28.77
C THR A 862 6.03 -20.62 28.06
N GLY A 863 6.53 -21.29 27.01
CA GLY A 863 7.61 -20.81 26.15
C GLY A 863 7.60 -21.38 24.73
N GLY A 864 6.46 -21.91 24.25
CA GLY A 864 6.34 -22.52 22.93
C GLY A 864 5.07 -23.37 22.79
N CYS A 865 5.14 -24.43 22.00
CA CYS A 865 4.04 -25.37 21.85
C CYS A 865 4.57 -26.79 21.78
N ALA A 866 3.84 -27.73 22.37
CA ALA A 866 4.14 -29.14 22.28
C ALA A 866 3.43 -29.77 21.08
N ALA A 867 4.14 -30.63 20.35
CA ALA A 867 3.62 -31.39 19.21
C ALA A 867 2.68 -32.55 19.61
N HIS A 868 1.98 -32.41 20.74
CA HIS A 868 0.92 -33.29 21.20
C HIS A 868 -0.15 -32.48 21.91
N GLY A 869 -1.40 -32.92 21.81
CA GLY A 869 -2.58 -32.27 22.37
C GLY A 869 -3.32 -33.15 23.36
N THR A 870 -4.59 -32.85 23.54
CA THR A 870 -5.50 -33.58 24.44
C THR A 870 -5.69 -35.06 24.07
N SER A 871 -5.52 -35.42 22.80
CA SER A 871 -5.76 -36.79 22.30
C SER A 871 -4.63 -37.37 21.46
N GLY A 872 -3.89 -36.55 20.69
CA GLY A 872 -2.95 -37.07 19.68
C GLY A 872 -1.75 -36.18 19.40
N ALA A 873 -0.96 -36.58 18.41
CA ALA A 873 0.29 -35.92 18.03
C ALA A 873 0.09 -34.97 16.83
N TRP A 874 1.02 -34.01 16.68
CA TRP A 874 1.11 -33.07 15.57
C TRP A 874 2.12 -33.50 14.51
N ASN A 875 1.69 -33.48 13.26
CA ASN A 875 2.45 -33.68 12.03
C ASN A 875 1.77 -32.87 10.92
N SER A 876 2.52 -32.00 10.24
CA SER A 876 1.96 -31.15 9.17
C SER A 876 2.91 -30.98 7.99
N LEU A 877 2.34 -30.61 6.84
CA LEU A 877 3.03 -30.07 5.68
C LEU A 877 2.85 -28.55 5.65
N THR A 878 3.84 -27.83 5.13
CA THR A 878 3.75 -26.37 4.97
C THR A 878 4.76 -25.87 3.92
N GLY A 879 4.61 -24.62 3.46
CA GLY A 879 5.41 -24.00 2.40
C GLY A 879 5.00 -24.43 1.00
N SER A 880 5.93 -24.30 0.06
CA SER A 880 5.73 -24.79 -1.30
C SER A 880 6.39 -26.14 -1.52
N SER A 881 5.63 -27.09 -2.03
CA SER A 881 6.08 -28.41 -2.49
C SER A 881 6.89 -28.35 -3.79
N GLY A 882 6.82 -27.22 -4.52
CA GLY A 882 7.42 -27.03 -5.84
C GLY A 882 6.78 -27.89 -6.94
N GLY A 883 5.53 -28.31 -6.73
CA GLY A 883 4.79 -29.24 -7.59
C GLY A 883 4.34 -30.51 -6.85
N TRP A 884 3.71 -31.44 -7.57
CA TRP A 884 3.15 -32.67 -7.00
C TRP A 884 4.16 -33.57 -6.31
N ARG A 885 3.83 -33.99 -5.08
CA ARG A 885 4.56 -35.00 -4.30
C ARG A 885 3.67 -36.21 -4.05
N GLN A 886 4.25 -37.41 -4.06
CA GLN A 886 3.55 -38.57 -3.53
C GLN A 886 3.76 -38.62 -2.02
N VAL A 887 2.68 -38.70 -1.25
CA VAL A 887 2.70 -38.80 0.20
C VAL A 887 1.97 -40.07 0.64
N SER A 888 2.44 -40.72 1.70
CA SER A 888 1.85 -41.95 2.23
C SER A 888 1.79 -41.94 3.76
N PHE A 889 0.65 -42.33 4.33
CA PHE A 889 0.41 -42.28 5.77
C PHE A 889 0.01 -43.66 6.30
N ASP A 890 0.69 -44.15 7.33
CA ASP A 890 0.46 -45.49 7.90
C ASP A 890 -0.83 -45.54 8.74
N LEU A 891 -1.68 -46.52 8.43
CA LEU A 891 -2.95 -46.78 9.14
C LEU A 891 -2.90 -48.08 9.94
N SER A 892 -1.74 -48.73 10.08
CA SER A 892 -1.59 -50.03 10.77
C SER A 892 -2.09 -50.01 12.21
N ALA A 893 -2.02 -48.86 12.90
CA ALA A 893 -2.55 -48.69 14.25
C ALA A 893 -4.08 -48.88 14.35
N TYR A 894 -4.80 -48.76 13.23
CA TYR A 894 -6.26 -48.88 13.15
C TYR A 894 -6.73 -50.21 12.56
N ALA A 895 -5.81 -51.16 12.31
CA ALA A 895 -6.13 -52.49 11.83
C ALA A 895 -7.20 -53.17 12.71
N GLY A 896 -8.20 -53.79 12.07
CA GLY A 896 -9.34 -54.40 12.75
C GLY A 896 -10.47 -53.43 13.16
N ARG A 897 -10.41 -52.15 12.76
CA ARG A 897 -11.42 -51.12 13.10
C ARG A 897 -11.80 -50.26 11.88
N THR A 898 -12.82 -49.43 12.04
CA THR A 898 -13.07 -48.30 11.13
C THR A 898 -12.31 -47.07 11.61
N VAL A 899 -11.72 -46.30 10.70
CA VAL A 899 -11.03 -45.03 11.00
C VAL A 899 -11.53 -43.95 10.05
N GLU A 900 -11.86 -42.77 10.57
CA GLU A 900 -12.10 -41.60 9.73
C GLU A 900 -10.80 -40.80 9.63
N VAL A 901 -10.44 -40.44 8.39
CA VAL A 901 -9.29 -39.60 8.08
C VAL A 901 -9.75 -38.27 7.48
N SER A 902 -9.04 -37.20 7.77
CA SER A 902 -9.32 -35.83 7.29
C SER A 902 -8.06 -35.22 6.70
N LEU A 903 -8.07 -34.92 5.40
CA LEU A 903 -7.07 -34.05 4.80
C LEU A 903 -7.50 -32.61 5.07
N ALA A 904 -6.85 -31.96 6.03
CA ALA A 904 -7.17 -30.60 6.43
C ALA A 904 -6.19 -29.60 5.83
N TYR A 905 -6.70 -28.42 5.45
CA TYR A 905 -5.90 -27.23 5.16
C TYR A 905 -6.32 -26.13 6.13
N VAL A 906 -5.37 -25.68 6.94
CA VAL A 906 -5.58 -24.75 8.05
C VAL A 906 -4.76 -23.49 7.75
N THR A 907 -5.39 -22.33 7.71
CA THR A 907 -4.78 -21.06 7.31
C THR A 907 -4.96 -19.98 8.36
N ASP A 908 -4.03 -19.04 8.39
CA ASP A 908 -4.08 -17.87 9.24
C ASP A 908 -4.55 -16.61 8.46
N PRO A 909 -4.84 -15.45 9.10
CA PRO A 909 -5.35 -14.26 8.41
C PRO A 909 -4.29 -13.58 7.57
N GLY A 910 -4.66 -13.22 6.32
CA GLY A 910 -4.01 -12.51 5.16
C GLY A 910 -3.35 -13.37 4.05
N THR A 911 -2.55 -12.79 3.15
CA THR A 911 -1.96 -13.46 1.97
C THR A 911 -1.24 -14.80 2.23
N GLY A 912 -1.70 -15.88 1.62
CA GLY A 912 -0.98 -17.16 1.52
C GLY A 912 -0.57 -17.53 0.10
N GLY A 913 -0.16 -18.79 -0.08
CA GLY A 913 0.10 -19.35 -1.42
C GLY A 913 -1.20 -19.77 -2.12
N HIS A 914 -1.10 -20.62 -3.13
CA HIS A 914 -2.27 -21.08 -3.89
C HIS A 914 -3.23 -22.02 -3.12
N GLY A 915 -2.77 -22.63 -2.03
CA GLY A 915 -3.53 -23.58 -1.21
C GLY A 915 -3.07 -25.03 -1.39
N VAL A 916 -4.00 -25.98 -1.24
CA VAL A 916 -3.72 -27.42 -1.26
C VAL A 916 -4.51 -28.13 -2.34
N LEU A 917 -3.83 -28.98 -3.11
CA LEU A 917 -4.39 -29.81 -4.16
C LEU A 917 -4.10 -31.29 -3.84
N ALA A 918 -5.09 -32.17 -4.05
CA ALA A 918 -4.99 -33.60 -3.81
C ALA A 918 -5.54 -34.41 -5.00
N ASP A 919 -4.88 -35.52 -5.31
CA ASP A 919 -5.21 -36.40 -6.43
C ASP A 919 -4.70 -37.85 -6.18
N ASP A 920 -5.20 -38.83 -6.92
CA ASP A 920 -4.81 -40.26 -6.86
C ASP A 920 -4.81 -40.86 -5.43
N ALA A 921 -5.83 -40.53 -4.64
CA ALA A 921 -5.94 -40.92 -3.23
C ALA A 921 -6.41 -42.38 -3.10
N SER A 922 -5.53 -43.27 -2.61
CA SER A 922 -5.72 -44.72 -2.56
C SER A 922 -5.52 -45.31 -1.17
N LEU A 923 -6.30 -46.32 -0.81
CA LEU A 923 -6.00 -47.20 0.33
C LEU A 923 -5.07 -48.33 -0.14
N VAL A 924 -3.88 -48.44 0.43
CA VAL A 924 -2.93 -49.51 0.11
C VAL A 924 -3.00 -50.58 1.19
N VAL A 925 -3.27 -51.84 0.82
CA VAL A 925 -3.28 -52.99 1.74
C VAL A 925 -2.48 -54.13 1.14
N GLY A 926 -1.52 -54.69 1.88
CA GLY A 926 -0.61 -55.72 1.40
C GLY A 926 0.24 -55.25 0.21
N GLY A 927 0.55 -53.96 0.14
CA GLY A 927 1.24 -53.33 -1.00
C GLY A 927 0.38 -53.10 -2.25
N THR A 928 -0.91 -53.44 -2.22
CA THR A 928 -1.84 -53.28 -3.34
C THR A 928 -2.76 -52.08 -3.10
N ALA A 929 -2.81 -51.13 -4.04
CA ALA A 929 -3.76 -50.01 -3.99
C ALA A 929 -5.19 -50.49 -4.27
N ARG A 930 -6.15 -49.99 -3.49
CA ARG A 930 -7.58 -50.24 -3.56
C ARG A 930 -8.32 -48.93 -3.36
N ASP A 931 -9.54 -48.86 -3.89
CA ASP A 931 -10.45 -47.73 -3.74
C ASP A 931 -9.79 -46.37 -4.04
N THR A 932 -9.00 -46.35 -5.13
CA THR A 932 -8.31 -45.19 -5.66
C THR A 932 -9.31 -44.17 -6.18
N GLU A 933 -9.24 -42.96 -5.66
CA GLU A 933 -10.04 -41.82 -6.09
C GLU A 933 -9.13 -40.76 -6.71
N GLY A 934 -9.28 -40.53 -8.02
CA GLY A 934 -8.62 -39.44 -8.77
C GLY A 934 -9.49 -38.19 -8.88
N PHE A 935 -10.63 -38.14 -8.18
CA PHE A 935 -11.56 -37.00 -8.19
C PHE A 935 -12.11 -36.64 -9.58
N GLU A 936 -12.21 -37.63 -10.47
CA GLU A 936 -12.54 -37.41 -11.88
C GLU A 936 -13.98 -36.97 -12.10
N THR A 937 -14.92 -37.49 -11.30
CA THR A 937 -16.36 -37.24 -11.46
C THR A 937 -17.04 -36.68 -10.22
N SER A 938 -16.46 -36.90 -9.04
CA SER A 938 -16.97 -36.39 -7.75
C SER A 938 -15.84 -36.39 -6.71
N LEU A 939 -16.15 -36.05 -5.46
CA LEU A 939 -15.25 -36.32 -4.33
C LEU A 939 -15.22 -37.81 -3.92
N GLY A 940 -16.02 -38.66 -4.59
CA GLY A 940 -16.06 -40.09 -4.37
C GLY A 940 -16.45 -40.45 -2.93
N PRO A 941 -15.63 -41.25 -2.22
CA PRO A 941 -15.87 -41.57 -0.81
C PRO A 941 -15.55 -40.41 0.16
N TRP A 942 -14.99 -39.30 -0.33
CA TRP A 942 -14.65 -38.12 0.47
C TRP A 942 -15.81 -37.13 0.61
N ARG A 943 -15.82 -36.37 1.71
CA ARG A 943 -16.86 -35.39 2.06
C ARG A 943 -16.23 -34.13 2.65
N VAL A 944 -16.96 -33.02 2.58
CA VAL A 944 -16.51 -31.71 3.08
C VAL A 944 -17.43 -31.30 4.23
N PRO A 945 -17.04 -31.56 5.49
CA PRO A 945 -17.89 -31.31 6.65
C PRO A 945 -17.90 -29.84 7.10
N GLY A 946 -17.10 -28.96 6.48
CA GLY A 946 -16.88 -27.60 6.95
C GLY A 946 -15.83 -27.50 8.07
N PRO A 947 -15.59 -26.28 8.57
CA PRO A 947 -14.65 -26.05 9.65
C PRO A 947 -15.07 -26.79 10.93
N PRO A 948 -14.12 -27.25 11.76
CA PRO A 948 -14.44 -27.78 13.06
C PRO A 948 -15.00 -26.70 14.00
N PRO A 949 -15.69 -27.10 15.09
CA PRO A 949 -16.20 -26.17 16.09
C PRO A 949 -15.14 -25.17 16.59
N GLY A 950 -15.50 -23.88 16.62
CA GLY A 950 -14.66 -22.80 17.10
C GLY A 950 -13.81 -22.11 16.03
N SER A 951 -13.71 -22.66 14.82
CA SER A 951 -13.03 -22.00 13.69
C SER A 951 -13.99 -21.08 12.90
N PRO A 952 -13.48 -19.99 12.27
CA PRO A 952 -14.28 -19.11 11.42
C PRO A 952 -14.96 -19.83 10.25
N ALA A 953 -16.02 -19.20 9.74
CA ALA A 953 -16.76 -19.73 8.59
C ALA A 953 -15.90 -19.67 7.31
N VAL A 954 -15.82 -20.79 6.60
CA VAL A 954 -15.01 -20.90 5.39
C VAL A 954 -15.78 -20.36 4.17
N VAL A 955 -15.19 -19.39 3.46
CA VAL A 955 -15.79 -18.77 2.26
C VAL A 955 -15.56 -19.61 0.99
N LYS A 956 -14.45 -20.36 0.92
CA LYS A 956 -14.11 -21.29 -0.17
C LYS A 956 -13.51 -22.60 0.40
N ASP A 957 -14.33 -23.62 0.60
CA ASP A 957 -13.90 -24.92 1.16
C ASP A 957 -13.40 -25.89 0.07
N TRP A 958 -13.01 -27.11 0.45
CA TRP A 958 -12.60 -28.17 -0.46
C TRP A 958 -13.66 -28.40 -1.53
N ALA A 959 -13.21 -28.47 -2.78
CA ALA A 959 -14.07 -28.79 -3.90
C ALA A 959 -13.33 -29.63 -4.93
N ARG A 960 -14.09 -30.43 -5.68
CA ARG A 960 -13.56 -31.01 -6.91
C ARG A 960 -13.37 -29.90 -7.93
N THR A 961 -12.20 -29.84 -8.53
CA THR A 961 -11.83 -28.87 -9.55
C THR A 961 -11.03 -29.54 -10.67
N GLY A 962 -10.91 -28.85 -11.80
CA GLY A 962 -9.80 -29.06 -12.74
C GLY A 962 -8.65 -28.10 -12.41
N VAL A 963 -7.90 -27.65 -13.41
CA VAL A 963 -6.84 -26.64 -13.25
C VAL A 963 -7.41 -25.34 -12.66
N LEU A 964 -6.91 -24.92 -11.49
CA LEU A 964 -7.31 -23.68 -10.80
C LEU A 964 -6.41 -22.51 -11.19
N PHE A 965 -5.12 -22.66 -10.96
CA PHE A 965 -4.12 -21.63 -11.22
C PHE A 965 -3.41 -21.95 -12.49
N ARG A 966 -3.18 -20.92 -13.29
CA ARG A 966 -2.59 -21.07 -14.61
C ARG A 966 -1.37 -20.20 -14.64
N THR A 967 -0.23 -20.85 -14.75
CA THR A 967 1.00 -20.14 -15.05
C THR A 967 1.12 -19.97 -16.56
N TYR A 968 1.65 -18.81 -16.96
CA TYR A 968 1.88 -18.49 -18.36
C TYR A 968 3.33 -18.04 -18.55
N GLY A 969 3.98 -18.51 -19.62
CA GLY A 969 5.30 -18.03 -20.03
C GLY A 969 5.24 -16.67 -20.76
N ALA A 970 4.02 -16.16 -20.96
CA ALA A 970 3.77 -14.85 -21.54
C ALA A 970 2.42 -14.29 -21.06
N VAL A 971 2.35 -12.97 -20.95
CA VAL A 971 1.11 -12.23 -20.60
C VAL A 971 0.88 -11.17 -21.66
N ALA A 972 -0.39 -10.83 -21.92
CA ALA A 972 -0.75 -9.73 -22.81
C ALA A 972 -1.83 -8.84 -22.19
N THR A 973 -1.71 -7.54 -22.43
CA THR A 973 -2.74 -6.54 -22.21
C THR A 973 -3.17 -5.93 -23.55
N GLY A 974 -4.04 -4.92 -23.52
CA GLY A 974 -4.37 -4.16 -24.74
C GLY A 974 -3.19 -3.38 -25.35
N ARG A 975 -2.08 -3.19 -24.62
CA ARG A 975 -0.91 -2.41 -25.10
C ARG A 975 0.44 -3.08 -24.89
N THR A 976 0.48 -4.21 -24.21
CA THR A 976 1.73 -4.89 -23.86
C THR A 976 1.66 -6.38 -24.16
N VAL A 977 2.81 -6.94 -24.57
CA VAL A 977 3.05 -8.39 -24.58
C VAL A 977 4.34 -8.63 -23.83
N LEU A 978 4.26 -9.38 -22.73
CA LEU A 978 5.38 -9.75 -21.87
C LEU A 978 5.77 -11.20 -22.14
N PHE A 979 7.05 -11.45 -22.36
CA PHE A 979 7.66 -12.77 -22.47
C PHE A 979 8.65 -13.00 -21.33
N GLY A 980 8.51 -14.13 -20.64
CA GLY A 980 9.44 -14.53 -19.58
C GLY A 980 10.74 -15.15 -20.10
N PHE A 981 11.11 -14.86 -21.33
CA PHE A 981 12.33 -15.32 -21.95
C PHE A 981 12.77 -14.33 -23.01
N GLY A 982 14.08 -14.22 -23.22
CA GLY A 982 14.62 -13.53 -24.39
C GLY A 982 14.32 -14.27 -25.70
N LEU A 983 14.05 -13.54 -26.78
CA LEU A 983 13.79 -14.14 -28.10
C LEU A 983 14.99 -14.92 -28.66
N ASP A 984 16.20 -14.65 -28.17
CA ASP A 984 17.41 -15.38 -28.50
C ASP A 984 17.39 -16.84 -28.02
N HIS A 985 16.53 -17.20 -27.05
CA HIS A 985 16.32 -18.58 -26.61
C HIS A 985 15.50 -19.43 -27.60
N LEU A 986 14.81 -18.83 -28.57
CA LEU A 986 14.13 -19.61 -29.62
C LEU A 986 15.16 -20.23 -30.56
N ALA A 987 15.01 -21.52 -30.86
CA ALA A 987 16.03 -22.24 -31.63
C ALA A 987 16.24 -21.70 -33.06
N SER A 988 15.18 -21.23 -33.72
CA SER A 988 15.23 -20.79 -35.12
C SER A 988 14.83 -19.33 -35.32
N GLU A 989 15.40 -18.69 -36.35
CA GLU A 989 15.00 -17.34 -36.79
C GLU A 989 13.54 -17.30 -37.26
N ALA A 990 13.07 -18.38 -37.91
CA ALA A 990 11.69 -18.49 -38.36
C ALA A 990 10.70 -18.44 -37.19
N ASP A 991 11.04 -19.10 -36.08
CA ASP A 991 10.20 -19.11 -34.87
C ASP A 991 10.18 -17.74 -34.20
N ARG A 992 11.35 -17.08 -34.05
CA ARG A 992 11.42 -15.70 -33.55
C ARG A 992 10.51 -14.77 -34.35
N ALA A 993 10.60 -14.83 -35.69
CA ALA A 993 9.80 -14.01 -36.58
C ALA A 993 8.30 -14.33 -36.48
N ALA A 994 7.94 -15.61 -36.38
CA ALA A 994 6.56 -16.04 -36.25
C ALA A 994 5.93 -15.60 -34.93
N LEU A 995 6.66 -15.71 -33.82
CA LEU A 995 6.21 -15.24 -32.50
C LEU A 995 6.00 -13.72 -32.52
N LEU A 996 6.99 -12.96 -33.01
CA LEU A 996 6.88 -11.50 -33.11
C LEU A 996 5.72 -11.05 -34.01
N ARG A 997 5.48 -11.71 -35.15
CA ARG A 997 4.29 -11.41 -35.99
C ARG A 997 3.00 -11.50 -35.20
N ARG A 998 2.87 -12.49 -34.31
CA ARG A 998 1.68 -12.64 -33.47
C ARG A 998 1.62 -11.62 -32.36
N ALA A 999 2.74 -11.34 -31.68
CA ALA A 999 2.80 -10.32 -30.64
C ALA A 999 2.41 -8.93 -31.19
N ILE A 1000 2.94 -8.57 -32.35
CA ILE A 1000 2.57 -7.33 -33.06
C ILE A 1000 1.08 -7.34 -33.42
N ALA A 1001 0.57 -8.44 -33.97
CA ALA A 1001 -0.85 -8.55 -34.32
C ALA A 1001 -1.77 -8.50 -33.08
N ALA A 1002 -1.30 -8.93 -31.92
CA ALA A 1002 -2.03 -8.81 -30.65
C ALA A 1002 -2.12 -7.35 -30.20
N LEU A 1003 -1.05 -6.57 -30.38
CA LEU A 1003 -0.99 -5.14 -30.06
C LEU A 1003 -1.76 -4.26 -31.06
N ASP A 1004 -2.01 -4.76 -32.27
CA ASP A 1004 -2.74 -4.05 -33.34
C ASP A 1004 -4.27 -4.16 -33.25
N LYS A 1005 -4.81 -4.99 -32.35
CA LYS A 1005 -6.25 -5.16 -32.08
C LYS A 1005 -6.75 -4.12 -31.09
#